data_AF-A0A809ZY90-F1
#
_entry.id   AF-A0A809ZY90-F1
#
_cell.length_a   1.000
_cell.length_b   1.000
_cell.length_c   1.000
_cell.angle_alpha   90.00
_cell.angle_beta   90.00
_cell.angle_gamma   90.00
#
_symmetry.space_group_name_H-M   'P 1'
#
loop_
_entity.id
_entity.type
_entity.pdbx_description
1 polymer ?
#
loop_
_entity_poly.entity_id
_entity_poly.type
_entity_poly.pdbx_seq_one_letter_code
_entity_poly.pdbx_strand_id
1 'polypeptide(L)'
;MSSAVEAANSAIDAAEQKGGKKGLHEMLAALASEAAQLDQGFEPVTIANQQLWPMPKPLLPAWVGNGWEALKTRLLATHENWEVWISWYEDRLFGNAPDTILELTRATEVPDAAWRKGPKSANTFIRQQINGVHLETDNDSPPDPRDAVAFQQWLSAKPREWASVMGNREALRLFATLGASPGDTTLLAIFRAISASRYAVLHPKEIKLAADAAEFLSNRQTQMTITAYYAASAVGADDAASRATSIISDLGRGPNESARIAAVLRDALALVRGTSPQELARAPLWRPANEGGAPPAARQAWNNLSQVLLENGKHWQVWVDWYDYVLEGSPPSSRRNDAWETAFVGSPEPLPWDAGSQAVNTEISARIRTHSGSRDGSHQSTEVQLPQIPPQGYGPHFEIGENGVITFAPPQAIDRQGNNVARLEKLHPILRTLAREVVEALDHGNVPHRYLRDRVDAYRELVNQNIDSVDFARLYVEGVRLANAMRTTLADEELPRLAHPIHERLDSLLQLHGAFVLATAEGIEVIAAEERYRRTPGEEVEYRDAAVGFAESLQNEPNIIDPTAASFALGTAEEFARGANLERSAVVASGTIKNLAIVVSTAGVLGAASTAAVSSGSPAMIVGSAVSALVFGEGLKKSKAFTALASQITKRLDEAVDASALDALKGLGERFRPQLTFVLGIEPQLRRLASQHEELEWLNKTLDWISHRGTPRFDE
;
A
#
# COMPACT_ATOMS: atom_id res chain seq x y z
N MET A 1 7.43 -44.06 22.05
CA MET A 1 7.58 -44.01 20.57
C MET A 1 6.44 -44.74 19.85
N SER A 2 6.11 -46.01 20.14
CA SER A 2 4.99 -46.73 19.47
C SER A 2 3.66 -45.96 19.49
N SER A 3 3.26 -45.42 20.65
CA SER A 3 1.98 -44.71 20.81
C SER A 3 1.89 -43.38 20.05
N ALA A 4 3.01 -42.66 19.88
CA ALA A 4 3.03 -41.41 19.13
C ALA A 4 2.91 -41.64 17.62
N VAL A 5 3.57 -42.70 17.12
CA VAL A 5 3.49 -43.11 15.73
C VAL A 5 2.07 -43.61 15.40
N GLU A 6 1.46 -44.38 16.30
CA GLU A 6 0.07 -44.83 16.15
C GLU A 6 -0.93 -43.66 16.12
N ALA A 7 -0.74 -42.64 16.97
CA ALA A 7 -1.57 -41.44 16.97
C ALA A 7 -1.41 -40.63 15.67
N ALA A 8 -0.18 -40.45 15.18
CA ALA A 8 0.08 -39.77 13.91
C ALA A 8 -0.56 -40.51 12.72
N ASN A 9 -0.44 -41.83 12.65
CA ASN A 9 -1.07 -42.63 11.62
C ASN A 9 -2.60 -42.55 11.67
N SER A 10 -3.18 -42.57 12.88
CA SER A 10 -4.64 -42.41 13.05
C SER A 10 -5.13 -41.04 12.58
N ALA A 11 -4.34 -39.98 12.79
CA ALA A 11 -4.65 -38.64 12.31
C ALA A 11 -4.58 -38.54 10.77
N ILE A 12 -3.58 -39.18 10.16
CA ILE A 12 -3.41 -39.29 8.71
C ILE A 12 -4.61 -40.02 8.08
N ASP A 13 -5.01 -41.17 8.64
CA ASP A 13 -6.15 -41.95 8.16
C ASP A 13 -7.46 -41.16 8.27
N ALA A 14 -7.66 -40.42 9.38
CA ALA A 14 -8.83 -39.58 9.58
C ALA A 14 -8.88 -38.41 8.57
N ALA A 15 -7.74 -37.80 8.28
CA ALA A 15 -7.62 -36.73 7.29
C ALA A 15 -7.94 -37.22 5.87
N GLU A 16 -7.49 -38.41 5.50
CA GLU A 16 -7.83 -39.04 4.23
C GLU A 16 -9.33 -39.38 4.15
N GLN A 17 -9.91 -39.95 5.21
CA GLN A 17 -11.34 -40.31 5.23
C GLN A 17 -12.27 -39.11 5.19
N LYS A 18 -11.92 -37.99 5.85
CA LYS A 18 -12.80 -36.81 5.98
C LYS A 18 -12.52 -35.70 4.98
N GLY A 19 -11.27 -35.47 4.61
CA GLY A 19 -10.87 -34.46 3.64
C GLY A 19 -10.44 -35.03 2.28
N GLY A 20 -10.46 -36.35 2.10
CA GLY A 20 -9.99 -37.01 0.89
C GLY A 20 -8.49 -36.80 0.68
N LYS A 21 -8.03 -36.92 -0.58
CA LYS A 21 -6.63 -36.65 -0.94
C LYS A 21 -6.16 -35.23 -0.55
N LYS A 22 -7.07 -34.26 -0.57
CA LYS A 22 -6.79 -32.88 -0.17
C LYS A 22 -6.53 -32.78 1.33
N GLY A 23 -7.39 -33.37 2.16
CA GLY A 23 -7.19 -33.41 3.62
C GLY A 23 -5.93 -34.16 4.03
N LEU A 24 -5.61 -35.27 3.35
CA LEU A 24 -4.35 -35.96 3.53
C LEU A 24 -3.14 -35.05 3.25
N HIS A 25 -3.17 -34.32 2.13
CA HIS A 25 -2.09 -33.40 1.77
C HIS A 25 -1.94 -32.25 2.77
N GLU A 26 -3.05 -31.65 3.20
CA GLU A 26 -3.06 -30.57 4.20
C GLU A 26 -2.53 -31.04 5.56
N MET A 27 -2.89 -32.26 6.00
CA MET A 27 -2.36 -32.86 7.23
C MET A 27 -0.85 -33.13 7.14
N LEU A 28 -0.39 -33.71 6.03
CA LEU A 28 1.04 -33.95 5.82
C LEU A 28 1.84 -32.65 5.74
N ALA A 29 1.27 -31.59 5.17
CA ALA A 29 1.91 -30.28 5.11
C ALA A 29 2.05 -29.65 6.51
N ALA A 30 1.03 -29.75 7.36
CA ALA A 30 1.11 -29.30 8.76
C ALA A 30 2.20 -30.05 9.53
N LEU A 31 2.23 -31.39 9.44
CA LEU A 31 3.25 -32.22 10.07
C LEU A 31 4.67 -31.91 9.55
N ALA A 32 4.81 -31.68 8.24
CA ALA A 32 6.09 -31.30 7.65
C ALA A 32 6.57 -29.91 8.12
N SER A 33 5.64 -28.96 8.33
CA SER A 33 5.97 -27.65 8.88
C SER A 33 6.49 -27.77 10.32
N GLU A 34 5.80 -28.54 11.17
CA GLU A 34 6.23 -28.78 12.56
C GLU A 34 7.59 -29.50 12.61
N ALA A 35 7.82 -30.48 11.74
CA ALA A 35 9.11 -31.16 11.62
C ALA A 35 10.23 -30.18 11.22
N ALA A 36 9.97 -29.29 10.26
CA ALA A 36 10.94 -28.27 9.84
C ALA A 36 11.26 -27.28 10.97
N GLN A 37 10.29 -26.93 11.82
CA GLN A 37 10.54 -26.10 13.00
C GLN A 37 11.43 -26.79 14.03
N LEU A 38 11.21 -28.09 14.28
CA LEU A 38 12.10 -28.88 15.14
C LEU A 38 13.53 -28.90 14.59
N ASP A 39 13.70 -29.09 13.27
CA ASP A 39 15.01 -29.09 12.60
C ASP A 39 15.71 -27.71 12.70
N GLN A 40 14.95 -26.63 12.82
CA GLN A 40 15.43 -25.26 13.04
C GLN A 40 15.74 -24.96 14.52
N GLY A 41 15.63 -25.95 15.42
CA GLY A 41 15.94 -25.80 16.83
C GLY A 41 14.82 -25.21 17.69
N PHE A 42 13.58 -25.18 17.19
CA PHE A 42 12.44 -24.82 18.02
C PHE A 42 12.21 -25.90 19.09
N GLU A 43 12.03 -25.45 20.34
CA GLU A 43 11.70 -26.35 21.45
C GLU A 43 10.33 -27.02 21.21
N PRO A 44 10.16 -28.32 21.52
CA PRO A 44 8.88 -29.01 21.35
C PRO A 44 7.70 -28.33 22.09
N VAL A 45 7.97 -27.72 23.25
CA VAL A 45 6.96 -26.95 24.01
C VAL A 45 6.52 -25.69 23.26
N THR A 46 7.40 -25.09 22.46
CA THR A 46 7.07 -23.93 21.64
C THR A 46 6.10 -24.34 20.53
N ILE A 47 6.36 -25.47 19.86
CA ILE A 47 5.50 -25.99 18.79
C ILE A 47 4.14 -26.41 19.36
N ALA A 48 4.11 -27.07 20.53
CA ALA A 48 2.88 -27.48 21.20
C ALA A 48 1.95 -26.29 21.58
N ASN A 49 2.52 -25.09 21.70
CA ASN A 49 1.79 -23.85 22.03
C ASN A 49 1.43 -23.00 20.81
N GLN A 50 1.84 -23.41 19.60
CA GLN A 50 1.43 -22.76 18.37
C GLN A 50 0.02 -23.18 17.96
N GLN A 51 -0.48 -22.51 16.92
CA GLN A 51 -1.70 -22.91 16.24
C GLN A 51 -1.56 -24.33 15.66
N LEU A 52 -2.54 -25.20 15.92
CA LEU A 52 -2.55 -26.61 15.48
C LEU A 52 -2.40 -26.82 13.95
N TRP A 53 -2.70 -25.81 13.14
CA TRP A 53 -2.56 -25.87 11.68
C TRP A 53 -1.60 -24.77 11.22
N PRO A 54 -0.28 -25.00 11.31
CA PRO A 54 0.74 -24.04 10.92
C PRO A 54 0.87 -23.98 9.39
N MET A 55 0.03 -23.19 8.72
CA MET A 55 0.11 -22.93 7.29
C MET A 55 -0.28 -21.46 7.00
N PRO A 56 0.27 -20.85 5.92
CA PRO A 56 0.20 -19.40 5.70
C PRO A 56 -1.24 -18.91 5.72
N LYS A 57 -1.44 -17.79 6.42
CA LYS A 57 -2.79 -17.31 6.72
C LYS A 57 -3.53 -16.79 5.49
N PRO A 58 -4.88 -16.90 5.49
CA PRO A 58 -5.70 -17.53 6.53
C PRO A 58 -6.70 -18.50 5.94
N LEU A 59 -6.64 -19.80 6.25
CA LEU A 59 -7.84 -20.63 6.37
C LEU A 59 -7.47 -21.96 7.05
N LEU A 60 -8.08 -22.20 8.21
CA LEU A 60 -8.29 -23.55 8.72
C LEU A 60 -8.83 -24.43 7.56
N PRO A 61 -8.28 -25.62 7.28
CA PRO A 61 -8.77 -26.43 6.18
C PRO A 61 -10.29 -26.60 6.27
N ALA A 62 -11.00 -26.36 5.17
CA ALA A 62 -12.46 -26.24 5.20
C ALA A 62 -13.14 -27.48 5.80
N TRP A 63 -12.58 -28.67 5.60
CA TRP A 63 -13.10 -29.91 6.18
C TRP A 63 -12.90 -29.97 7.70
N VAL A 64 -11.81 -29.39 8.22
CA VAL A 64 -11.56 -29.26 9.66
C VAL A 64 -12.51 -28.23 10.25
N GLY A 65 -12.65 -27.06 9.61
CA GLY A 65 -13.59 -26.02 10.07
C GLY A 65 -15.04 -26.50 10.11
N ASN A 66 -15.51 -27.10 9.02
CA ASN A 66 -16.87 -27.67 8.95
C ASN A 66 -17.07 -28.82 9.94
N GLY A 67 -16.06 -29.69 10.08
CA GLY A 67 -16.08 -30.79 11.04
C GLY A 67 -16.14 -30.29 12.49
N TRP A 68 -15.37 -29.25 12.80
CA TRP A 68 -15.35 -28.60 14.11
C TRP A 68 -16.70 -27.96 14.44
N GLU A 69 -17.26 -27.14 13.54
CA GLU A 69 -18.57 -26.50 13.76
C GLU A 69 -19.69 -27.53 13.94
N ALA A 70 -19.68 -28.62 13.16
CA ALA A 70 -20.64 -29.72 13.30
C ALA A 70 -20.48 -30.49 14.62
N LEU A 71 -19.25 -30.63 15.15
CA LEU A 71 -18.98 -31.24 16.44
C LEU A 71 -19.42 -30.30 17.58
N LYS A 72 -18.98 -29.04 17.55
CA LYS A 72 -19.34 -27.98 18.49
C LYS A 72 -20.85 -27.86 18.66
N THR A 73 -21.59 -27.82 17.55
CA THR A 73 -23.07 -27.79 17.56
C THR A 73 -23.67 -28.98 18.30
N ARG A 74 -23.17 -30.20 18.04
CA ARG A 74 -23.66 -31.42 18.70
C ARG A 74 -23.32 -31.45 20.18
N LEU A 75 -22.12 -31.03 20.57
CA LEU A 75 -21.69 -30.97 21.97
C LEU A 75 -22.52 -29.95 22.76
N LEU A 76 -22.79 -28.77 22.20
CA LEU A 76 -23.62 -27.76 22.87
C LEU A 76 -25.08 -28.23 23.05
N ALA A 77 -25.61 -29.01 22.10
CA ALA A 77 -26.96 -29.55 22.17
C ALA A 77 -27.19 -30.57 23.29
N THR A 78 -26.13 -31.18 23.87
CA THR A 78 -26.29 -32.13 24.98
C THR A 78 -26.52 -31.45 26.33
N HIS A 79 -26.25 -30.14 26.44
CA HIS A 79 -26.34 -29.37 27.70
C HIS A 79 -25.51 -29.97 28.85
N GLU A 80 -24.35 -30.55 28.53
CA GLU A 80 -23.42 -31.17 29.49
C GLU A 80 -22.18 -30.32 29.75
N ASN A 81 -22.29 -29.01 29.57
CA ASN A 81 -21.25 -28.03 29.87
C ASN A 81 -19.95 -28.18 29.04
N TRP A 82 -20.07 -28.63 27.79
CA TRP A 82 -18.94 -28.84 26.87
C TRP A 82 -18.15 -27.58 26.48
N GLU A 83 -18.65 -26.39 26.81
CA GLU A 83 -18.03 -25.08 26.57
C GLU A 83 -16.60 -25.01 27.11
N VAL A 84 -16.31 -25.71 28.22
CA VAL A 84 -14.97 -25.73 28.85
C VAL A 84 -13.90 -26.41 27.97
N TRP A 85 -14.31 -27.36 27.13
CA TRP A 85 -13.44 -28.06 26.18
C TRP A 85 -13.48 -27.43 24.79
N ILE A 86 -14.63 -26.88 24.39
CA ILE A 86 -14.77 -26.10 23.15
C ILE A 86 -13.83 -24.90 23.18
N SER A 87 -13.84 -24.12 24.27
CA SER A 87 -12.92 -22.98 24.44
C SER A 87 -11.47 -23.43 24.40
N TRP A 88 -11.12 -24.48 25.16
CA TRP A 88 -9.75 -25.00 25.19
C TRP A 88 -9.27 -25.45 23.81
N TYR A 89 -10.10 -26.18 23.07
CA TYR A 89 -9.74 -26.64 21.74
C TYR A 89 -9.60 -25.48 20.75
N GLU A 90 -10.49 -24.48 20.79
CA GLU A 90 -10.37 -23.28 19.96
C GLU A 90 -9.10 -22.48 20.30
N ASP A 91 -8.70 -22.44 21.57
CA ASP A 91 -7.44 -21.82 21.98
C ASP A 91 -6.23 -22.51 21.34
N ARG A 92 -6.20 -23.84 21.27
CA ARG A 92 -5.13 -24.58 20.55
C ARG A 92 -5.27 -24.46 19.03
N LEU A 93 -6.49 -24.55 18.51
CA LEU A 93 -6.79 -24.47 17.08
C LEU A 93 -6.36 -23.13 16.46
N PHE A 94 -6.34 -22.07 17.26
CA PHE A 94 -5.96 -20.72 16.82
C PHE A 94 -4.64 -20.23 17.42
N GLY A 95 -3.93 -21.05 18.20
CA GLY A 95 -2.62 -20.70 18.77
C GLY A 95 -2.68 -19.64 19.87
N ASN A 96 -3.79 -19.53 20.59
CA ASN A 96 -3.86 -18.69 21.79
C ASN A 96 -2.92 -19.30 22.85
N ALA A 97 -2.31 -18.46 23.70
CA ALA A 97 -1.45 -18.94 24.78
C ALA A 97 -2.21 -19.87 25.74
N PRO A 98 -1.60 -20.98 26.19
CA PRO A 98 -2.22 -21.85 27.20
C PRO A 98 -2.34 -21.13 28.53
N ASP A 99 -3.51 -21.23 29.16
CA ASP A 99 -3.63 -20.96 30.58
C ASP A 99 -3.17 -22.22 31.33
N THR A 100 -1.89 -22.23 31.72
CA THR A 100 -1.24 -23.41 32.30
C THR A 100 -1.93 -23.90 33.57
N ILE A 101 -2.52 -22.99 34.36
CA ILE A 101 -3.29 -23.36 35.56
C ILE A 101 -4.55 -24.10 35.15
N LEU A 102 -5.31 -23.56 34.19
CA LEU A 102 -6.53 -24.21 33.72
C LEU A 102 -6.27 -25.51 32.94
N GLU A 103 -5.12 -25.64 32.28
CA GLU A 103 -4.71 -26.92 31.67
C GLU A 103 -4.39 -27.97 32.73
N LEU A 104 -3.66 -27.59 33.77
CA LEU A 104 -3.36 -28.47 34.90
C LEU A 104 -4.64 -28.89 35.62
N THR A 105 -5.55 -27.96 35.92
CA THR A 105 -6.86 -28.25 36.52
C THR A 105 -7.66 -29.28 35.71
N ARG A 106 -7.71 -29.13 34.38
CA ARG A 106 -8.39 -30.10 33.49
C ARG A 106 -7.73 -31.49 33.53
N ALA A 107 -6.40 -31.54 33.63
CA ALA A 107 -5.64 -32.78 33.55
C ALA A 107 -5.54 -33.53 34.89
N THR A 108 -5.44 -32.83 36.02
CA THR A 108 -5.06 -33.44 37.32
C THR A 108 -6.09 -33.27 38.43
N GLU A 109 -6.93 -32.24 38.38
CA GLU A 109 -7.79 -31.89 39.53
C GLU A 109 -9.19 -32.47 39.45
N VAL A 110 -9.62 -32.93 38.26
CA VAL A 110 -10.93 -33.57 38.08
C VAL A 110 -10.92 -34.96 38.75
N PRO A 111 -11.69 -35.19 39.83
CA PRO A 111 -11.66 -36.47 40.53
C PRO A 111 -12.17 -37.60 39.64
N ASP A 112 -11.58 -38.79 39.75
CA ASP A 112 -12.05 -40.00 39.06
C ASP A 112 -13.55 -40.26 39.24
N ALA A 113 -14.10 -39.91 40.41
CA ALA A 113 -15.52 -40.04 40.69
C ALA A 113 -16.39 -39.14 39.80
N ALA A 114 -15.90 -37.96 39.41
CA ALA A 114 -16.59 -37.08 38.47
C ALA A 114 -16.53 -37.64 37.05
N TRP A 115 -15.39 -38.19 36.63
CA TRP A 115 -15.25 -38.88 35.35
C TRP A 115 -16.19 -40.09 35.23
N ARG A 116 -16.28 -40.92 36.28
CA ARG A 116 -17.15 -42.11 36.31
C ARG A 116 -18.65 -41.78 36.28
N LYS A 117 -19.05 -40.58 36.70
CA LYS A 117 -20.43 -40.09 36.63
C LYS A 117 -20.82 -39.54 35.25
N GLY A 118 -19.88 -39.47 34.31
CA GLY A 118 -20.11 -39.03 32.94
C GLY A 118 -19.77 -37.55 32.70
N PRO A 119 -19.84 -37.12 31.42
CA PRO A 119 -19.30 -35.84 30.95
C PRO A 119 -19.93 -34.64 31.64
N LYS A 120 -21.25 -34.65 31.91
CA LYS A 120 -21.90 -33.56 32.64
C LYS A 120 -21.28 -33.32 34.02
N SER A 121 -20.96 -34.38 34.77
CA SER A 121 -20.37 -34.25 36.10
C SER A 121 -18.92 -33.75 36.02
N ALA A 122 -18.11 -34.30 35.12
CA ALA A 122 -16.72 -33.88 34.91
C ALA A 122 -16.64 -32.43 34.42
N ASN A 123 -17.40 -32.06 33.39
CA ASN A 123 -17.41 -30.71 32.82
C ASN A 123 -17.97 -29.67 33.79
N THR A 124 -18.96 -30.05 34.63
CA THR A 124 -19.44 -29.17 35.71
C THR A 124 -18.36 -28.94 36.75
N PHE A 125 -17.61 -29.97 37.13
CA PHE A 125 -16.47 -29.81 38.05
C PHE A 125 -15.39 -28.91 37.43
N ILE A 126 -15.00 -29.14 36.18
CA ILE A 126 -14.05 -28.29 35.45
C ILE A 126 -14.55 -26.85 35.39
N ARG A 127 -15.81 -26.63 35.05
CA ARG A 127 -16.41 -25.29 35.04
C ARG A 127 -16.38 -24.66 36.42
N GLN A 128 -16.70 -25.41 37.48
CA GLN A 128 -16.65 -24.93 38.86
C GLN A 128 -15.23 -24.63 39.32
N GLN A 129 -14.22 -25.38 38.87
CA GLN A 129 -12.83 -25.06 39.17
C GLN A 129 -12.35 -23.88 38.32
N ILE A 130 -12.68 -23.78 37.04
CA ILE A 130 -12.38 -22.57 36.24
C ILE A 130 -13.02 -21.34 36.89
N ASN A 131 -14.29 -21.45 37.27
CA ASN A 131 -15.01 -20.37 37.94
C ASN A 131 -14.55 -20.15 39.39
N GLY A 132 -14.10 -21.19 40.08
CA GLY A 132 -13.68 -21.19 41.48
C GLY A 132 -12.25 -20.69 41.66
N VAL A 133 -11.34 -21.08 40.76
CA VAL A 133 -10.04 -20.44 40.54
C VAL A 133 -10.23 -18.97 40.15
N HIS A 134 -11.27 -18.63 39.38
CA HIS A 134 -11.69 -17.24 39.12
C HIS A 134 -12.41 -16.52 40.29
N LEU A 135 -12.82 -17.23 41.36
CA LEU A 135 -13.52 -16.63 42.51
C LEU A 135 -12.63 -16.55 43.76
N GLU A 136 -11.63 -17.42 43.90
CA GLU A 136 -10.64 -17.35 44.98
C GLU A 136 -9.37 -16.58 44.57
N THR A 137 -9.17 -16.30 43.28
CA THR A 137 -8.17 -15.32 42.83
C THR A 137 -8.82 -14.21 42.01
N ASP A 138 -8.77 -13.01 42.59
CA ASP A 138 -9.07 -11.69 42.02
C ASP A 138 -10.53 -11.27 41.84
N ASN A 139 -11.00 -10.43 42.77
CA ASN A 139 -12.19 -9.59 42.71
C ASN A 139 -12.14 -8.56 41.54
N ASP A 140 -11.16 -8.69 40.64
CA ASP A 140 -10.79 -7.76 39.59
C ASP A 140 -11.10 -8.26 38.16
N SER A 141 -11.47 -9.54 38.00
CA SER A 141 -11.85 -10.08 36.69
C SER A 141 -13.10 -9.41 36.11
N PRO A 142 -13.11 -9.04 34.81
CA PRO A 142 -14.27 -8.41 34.19
C PRO A 142 -15.43 -9.40 34.03
N PRO A 143 -16.68 -9.02 34.38
CA PRO A 143 -17.85 -9.86 34.13
C PRO A 143 -18.17 -9.94 32.62
N ASP A 144 -19.08 -10.83 32.22
CA ASP A 144 -19.53 -10.91 30.81
C ASP A 144 -20.18 -9.57 30.41
N PRO A 145 -19.71 -8.88 29.35
CA PRO A 145 -20.29 -7.62 28.90
C PRO A 145 -21.76 -7.72 28.47
N ARG A 146 -22.29 -8.93 28.27
CA ARG A 146 -23.73 -9.16 28.05
C ARG A 146 -24.55 -8.89 29.32
N ASP A 147 -23.98 -9.05 30.50
CA ASP A 147 -24.57 -8.56 31.75
C ASP A 147 -24.17 -7.09 31.93
N ALA A 148 -24.90 -6.21 31.23
CA ALA A 148 -24.65 -4.79 31.24
C ALA A 148 -24.59 -4.21 32.66
N VAL A 149 -25.43 -4.69 33.58
CA VAL A 149 -25.48 -4.17 34.95
C VAL A 149 -24.20 -4.56 35.70
N ALA A 150 -23.82 -5.84 35.67
CA ALA A 150 -22.59 -6.29 36.31
C ALA A 150 -21.35 -5.62 35.69
N PHE A 151 -21.30 -5.53 34.35
CA PHE A 151 -20.19 -4.90 33.63
C PHE A 151 -20.07 -3.41 33.92
N GLN A 152 -21.19 -2.68 33.97
CA GLN A 152 -21.19 -1.28 34.38
C GLN A 152 -20.72 -1.11 35.82
N GLN A 153 -21.20 -1.93 36.76
CA GLN A 153 -20.79 -1.85 38.16
C GLN A 153 -19.29 -2.11 38.31
N TRP A 154 -18.77 -3.13 37.63
CA TRP A 154 -17.34 -3.42 37.58
C TRP A 154 -16.56 -2.24 37.01
N LEU A 155 -16.93 -1.73 35.83
CA LEU A 155 -16.23 -0.63 35.16
C LEU A 155 -16.30 0.68 35.95
N SER A 156 -17.39 0.92 36.69
CA SER A 156 -17.54 2.09 37.57
C SER A 156 -16.62 2.04 38.80
N ALA A 157 -16.16 0.85 39.19
CA ALA A 157 -15.19 0.66 40.26
C ALA A 157 -13.73 0.79 39.77
N LYS A 158 -13.51 1.00 38.45
CA LYS A 158 -12.18 1.15 37.83
C LYS A 158 -11.85 2.63 37.56
N PRO A 159 -10.57 2.95 37.29
CA PRO A 159 -10.19 4.29 36.83
C PRO A 159 -11.01 4.71 35.62
N ARG A 160 -11.42 5.98 35.58
CA ARG A 160 -12.29 6.52 34.52
C ARG A 160 -11.73 6.30 33.11
N GLU A 161 -10.41 6.34 32.98
CA GLU A 161 -9.69 6.14 31.72
C GLU A 161 -9.97 4.75 31.10
N TRP A 162 -10.29 3.74 31.93
CA TRP A 162 -10.69 2.42 31.45
C TRP A 162 -12.01 2.49 30.69
N ALA A 163 -13.01 3.17 31.25
CA ALA A 163 -14.29 3.37 30.59
C ALA A 163 -14.12 4.19 29.29
N SER A 164 -13.27 5.21 29.32
CA SER A 164 -12.95 6.04 28.15
C SER A 164 -12.36 5.24 27.00
N VAL A 165 -11.31 4.43 27.24
CA VAL A 165 -10.67 3.63 26.18
C VAL A 165 -11.59 2.52 25.68
N MET A 166 -12.35 1.87 26.57
CA MET A 166 -13.27 0.81 26.18
C MET A 166 -14.42 1.35 25.32
N GLY A 167 -15.02 2.48 25.72
CA GLY A 167 -16.05 3.15 24.94
C GLY A 167 -15.55 3.61 23.57
N ASN A 168 -14.34 4.20 23.51
CA ASN A 168 -13.72 4.63 22.26
C ASN A 168 -13.49 3.47 21.29
N ARG A 169 -12.85 2.39 21.77
CA ARG A 169 -12.53 1.22 20.94
C ARG A 169 -13.79 0.51 20.45
N GLU A 170 -14.84 0.45 21.26
CA GLU A 170 -16.10 -0.15 20.83
C GLU A 170 -16.82 0.70 19.78
N ALA A 171 -16.82 2.03 19.93
CA ALA A 171 -17.36 2.92 18.90
C ALA A 171 -16.56 2.82 17.59
N LEU A 172 -15.24 2.67 17.65
CA LEU A 172 -14.41 2.40 16.48
C LEU A 172 -14.80 1.08 15.80
N ARG A 173 -15.02 -0.01 16.54
CA ARG A 173 -15.48 -1.29 15.92
C ARG A 173 -16.84 -1.17 15.24
N LEU A 174 -17.73 -0.38 15.83
CA LEU A 174 -19.06 -0.12 15.31
C LEU A 174 -19.06 0.81 14.10
N PHE A 175 -18.05 1.68 13.97
CA PHE A 175 -17.93 2.65 12.89
C PHE A 175 -18.00 1.98 11.50
N ALA A 176 -17.30 0.87 11.32
CA ALA A 176 -17.34 0.13 10.06
C ALA A 176 -18.76 -0.36 9.67
N THR A 177 -19.66 -0.54 10.64
CA THR A 177 -21.02 -1.06 10.42
C THR A 177 -22.04 0.00 10.01
N LEU A 178 -21.63 1.27 9.89
CA LEU A 178 -22.51 2.40 9.57
C LEU A 178 -23.21 2.28 8.20
N GLY A 179 -22.75 1.38 7.32
CA GLY A 179 -23.32 1.20 5.99
C GLY A 179 -23.20 2.46 5.11
N ALA A 180 -23.79 2.42 3.92
CA ALA A 180 -23.61 3.43 2.88
C ALA A 180 -24.44 4.73 3.06
N SER A 181 -25.06 4.96 4.22
CA SER A 181 -26.22 5.88 4.31
C SER A 181 -26.07 7.23 5.03
N PRO A 182 -25.01 7.58 5.78
CA PRO A 182 -24.95 8.93 6.34
C PRO A 182 -24.45 9.92 5.29
N GLY A 183 -25.13 11.06 5.14
CA GLY A 183 -24.60 12.16 4.32
C GLY A 183 -23.27 12.68 4.86
N ASP A 184 -22.49 13.34 3.99
CA ASP A 184 -21.14 13.85 4.27
C ASP A 184 -20.98 14.58 5.61
N THR A 185 -21.96 15.43 5.96
CA THR A 185 -21.93 16.20 7.22
C THR A 185 -22.06 15.32 8.45
N THR A 186 -22.76 14.19 8.34
CA THR A 186 -22.92 13.22 9.42
C THR A 186 -21.67 12.37 9.55
N LEU A 187 -21.11 11.89 8.44
CA LEU A 187 -19.83 11.15 8.44
C LEU A 187 -18.71 11.99 9.05
N LEU A 188 -18.59 13.26 8.64
CA LEU A 188 -17.57 14.16 9.17
C LEU A 188 -17.73 14.39 10.68
N ALA A 189 -18.97 14.54 11.16
CA ALA A 189 -19.24 14.72 12.58
C ALA A 189 -18.90 13.46 13.40
N ILE A 190 -19.17 12.27 12.86
CA ILE A 190 -18.80 11.00 13.47
C ILE A 190 -17.28 10.86 13.55
N PHE A 191 -16.57 11.12 12.44
CA PHE A 191 -15.10 11.09 12.42
C PHE A 191 -14.50 12.05 13.44
N ARG A 192 -14.98 13.30 13.50
CA ARG A 192 -14.57 14.30 14.50
C ARG A 192 -14.71 13.78 15.93
N ALA A 193 -15.85 13.19 16.25
CA ALA A 193 -16.11 12.71 17.61
C ALA A 193 -15.25 11.51 17.98
N ILE A 194 -15.09 10.54 17.07
CA ILE A 194 -14.30 9.34 17.33
C ILE A 194 -12.80 9.67 17.39
N SER A 195 -12.29 10.53 16.49
CA SER A 195 -10.89 10.97 16.51
C SER A 195 -10.58 11.81 17.75
N ALA A 196 -11.47 12.74 18.14
CA ALA A 196 -11.31 13.53 19.37
C ALA A 196 -11.37 12.66 20.63
N SER A 197 -12.29 11.70 20.69
CA SER A 197 -12.38 10.70 21.76
C SER A 197 -11.08 9.91 21.88
N ARG A 198 -10.55 9.40 20.75
CA ARG A 198 -9.29 8.65 20.72
C ARG A 198 -8.12 9.52 21.18
N TYR A 199 -8.01 10.73 20.64
CA TYR A 199 -6.96 11.67 20.98
C TYR A 199 -6.97 12.01 22.48
N ALA A 200 -8.13 12.22 23.08
CA ALA A 200 -8.25 12.49 24.50
C ALA A 200 -7.90 11.27 25.39
N VAL A 201 -8.09 10.04 24.92
CA VAL A 201 -7.56 8.83 25.59
C VAL A 201 -6.03 8.81 25.55
N LEU A 202 -5.44 9.15 24.40
CA LEU A 202 -3.97 9.24 24.23
C LEU A 202 -3.36 10.41 25.02
N HIS A 203 -4.12 11.50 25.15
CA HIS A 203 -3.71 12.75 25.79
C HIS A 203 -4.77 13.20 26.81
N PRO A 204 -4.78 12.63 28.04
CA PRO A 204 -5.82 12.91 29.05
C PRO A 204 -5.96 14.39 29.46
N LYS A 205 -5.02 15.26 29.09
CA LYS A 205 -5.13 16.71 29.32
C LYS A 205 -6.06 17.42 28.32
N GLU A 206 -6.40 16.76 27.22
CA GLU A 206 -7.12 17.32 26.07
C GLU A 206 -8.60 16.86 26.02
N ILE A 207 -9.17 16.46 27.15
CA ILE A 207 -10.55 15.95 27.28
C ILE A 207 -11.59 16.93 26.72
N LYS A 208 -11.31 18.24 26.75
CA LYS A 208 -12.20 19.27 26.23
C LYS A 208 -12.53 19.08 24.74
N LEU A 209 -11.56 18.63 23.93
CA LEU A 209 -11.79 18.40 22.50
C LEU A 209 -12.84 17.31 22.26
N ALA A 210 -12.82 16.24 23.05
CA ALA A 210 -13.82 15.17 22.98
C ALA A 210 -15.20 15.66 23.45
N ALA A 211 -15.26 16.47 24.50
CA ALA A 211 -16.52 17.05 25.00
C ALA A 211 -17.17 17.97 23.95
N ASP A 212 -16.39 18.88 23.34
CA ASP A 212 -16.88 19.81 22.32
C ASP A 212 -17.38 19.05 21.07
N ALA A 213 -16.70 17.96 20.68
CA ALA A 213 -17.14 17.10 19.59
C ALA A 213 -18.42 16.31 19.91
N ALA A 214 -18.58 15.87 21.16
CA ALA A 214 -19.80 15.19 21.62
C ALA A 214 -21.01 16.15 21.60
N GLU A 215 -20.84 17.39 22.08
CA GLU A 215 -21.91 18.39 22.08
C GLU A 215 -22.43 18.65 20.66
N PHE A 216 -21.53 18.77 19.68
CA PHE A 216 -21.89 18.93 18.28
C PHE A 216 -22.76 17.78 17.73
N LEU A 217 -22.49 16.54 18.15
CA LEU A 217 -23.29 15.37 17.75
C LEU A 217 -24.65 15.27 18.44
N SER A 218 -24.75 15.76 19.69
CA SER A 218 -26.00 15.66 20.48
C SER A 218 -27.21 16.32 19.79
N ASN A 219 -26.95 17.34 18.98
CA ASN A 219 -27.96 18.10 18.24
C ASN A 219 -28.43 17.39 16.95
N ARG A 220 -27.84 16.26 16.57
CA ARG A 220 -28.16 15.51 15.36
C ARG A 220 -28.63 14.11 15.75
N GLN A 221 -29.87 13.97 16.21
CA GLN A 221 -30.41 12.68 16.70
C GLN A 221 -30.62 11.67 15.55
N THR A 222 -29.65 10.80 15.32
CA THR A 222 -29.80 9.55 14.58
C THR A 222 -29.19 8.42 15.40
N GLN A 223 -29.64 7.19 15.24
CA GLN A 223 -29.12 6.06 16.03
C GLN A 223 -27.59 5.85 15.86
N MET A 224 -27.02 6.37 14.76
CA MET A 224 -25.59 6.32 14.44
C MET A 224 -24.76 7.40 15.13
N THR A 225 -25.31 8.61 15.30
CA THR A 225 -24.65 9.68 16.06
C THR A 225 -24.61 9.37 17.55
N ILE A 226 -25.53 8.53 18.04
CA ILE A 226 -25.57 8.07 19.44
C ILE A 226 -24.27 7.32 19.82
N THR A 227 -23.74 6.45 18.96
CA THR A 227 -22.50 5.69 19.24
C THR A 227 -21.27 6.60 19.37
N ALA A 228 -21.09 7.49 18.39
CA ALA A 228 -19.99 8.44 18.39
C ALA A 228 -20.14 9.48 19.50
N TYR A 229 -21.37 9.89 19.79
CA TYR A 229 -21.71 10.73 20.92
C TYR A 229 -21.33 10.08 22.25
N TYR A 230 -21.70 8.81 22.48
CA TYR A 230 -21.37 8.12 23.71
C TYR A 230 -19.87 7.91 23.87
N ALA A 231 -19.12 7.62 22.80
CA ALA A 231 -17.67 7.50 22.88
C ALA A 231 -16.98 8.83 23.18
N ALA A 232 -17.42 9.93 22.55
CA ALA A 232 -16.87 11.25 22.82
C ALA A 232 -17.25 11.76 24.22
N SER A 233 -18.47 11.49 24.67
CA SER A 233 -18.92 11.89 26.01
C SER A 233 -18.37 11.01 27.13
N ALA A 234 -18.07 9.74 26.90
CA ALA A 234 -17.45 8.87 27.91
C ALA A 234 -16.08 9.39 28.37
N VAL A 235 -15.35 10.08 27.49
CA VAL A 235 -14.05 10.67 27.86
C VAL A 235 -14.20 11.85 28.82
N GLY A 236 -15.32 12.58 28.72
CA GLY A 236 -15.61 13.83 29.44
C GLY A 236 -16.52 13.72 30.65
N ALA A 237 -17.32 12.66 30.77
CA ALA A 237 -18.41 12.60 31.74
C ALA A 237 -18.08 11.81 33.02
N ASP A 238 -18.72 12.20 34.12
CA ASP A 238 -18.62 11.51 35.41
C ASP A 238 -19.31 10.13 35.39
N ASP A 239 -20.19 9.89 34.41
CA ASP A 239 -20.90 8.64 34.14
C ASP A 239 -20.25 7.80 33.02
N ALA A 240 -18.94 7.96 32.78
CA ALA A 240 -18.19 7.31 31.71
C ALA A 240 -18.47 5.79 31.59
N ALA A 241 -18.53 5.09 32.73
CA ALA A 241 -18.84 3.66 32.78
C ALA A 241 -20.25 3.35 32.25
N SER A 242 -21.26 4.16 32.59
CA SER A 242 -22.63 3.97 32.08
C SER A 242 -22.70 4.17 30.57
N ARG A 243 -21.98 5.19 30.05
CA ARG A 243 -21.93 5.47 28.60
C ARG A 243 -21.19 4.37 27.84
N ALA A 244 -20.04 3.93 28.34
CA ALA A 244 -19.29 2.83 27.76
C ALA A 244 -20.13 1.54 27.73
N THR A 245 -20.81 1.21 28.83
CA THR A 245 -21.69 0.05 28.87
C THR A 245 -22.87 0.19 27.92
N SER A 246 -23.48 1.37 27.78
CA SER A 246 -24.60 1.58 26.84
C SER A 246 -24.19 1.31 25.39
N ILE A 247 -22.97 1.72 24.99
CA ILE A 247 -22.42 1.37 23.66
C ILE A 247 -22.29 -0.15 23.50
N ILE A 248 -21.81 -0.83 24.54
CA ILE A 248 -21.58 -2.28 24.54
C ILE A 248 -22.92 -3.04 24.49
N SER A 249 -23.92 -2.63 25.28
CA SER A 249 -25.20 -3.33 25.43
C SER A 249 -26.18 -3.06 24.29
N ASP A 250 -26.37 -1.79 23.92
CA ASP A 250 -27.45 -1.37 23.03
C ASP A 250 -27.17 -1.74 21.57
N LEU A 251 -25.88 -1.89 21.23
CA LEU A 251 -25.44 -2.17 19.88
C LEU A 251 -24.93 -3.60 19.72
N GLY A 252 -24.87 -4.39 20.80
CA GLY A 252 -24.45 -5.80 20.77
C GLY A 252 -25.34 -6.70 19.92
N ARG A 253 -26.58 -6.29 19.63
CA ARG A 253 -27.54 -7.08 18.83
C ARG A 253 -27.31 -6.87 17.34
N GLY A 254 -26.34 -7.55 16.77
CA GLY A 254 -26.04 -7.45 15.34
C GLY A 254 -25.11 -8.56 14.82
N PRO A 255 -24.85 -8.59 13.50
CA PRO A 255 -23.83 -9.47 12.96
C PRO A 255 -22.50 -9.21 13.67
N ASN A 256 -21.81 -10.29 14.07
CA ASN A 256 -20.55 -10.29 14.84
C ASN A 256 -20.66 -10.02 16.35
N GLU A 257 -21.83 -10.12 16.98
CA GLU A 257 -22.00 -9.99 18.44
C GLU A 257 -20.93 -10.77 19.22
N SER A 258 -20.78 -12.06 18.97
CA SER A 258 -19.81 -12.91 19.69
C SER A 258 -18.37 -12.44 19.54
N ALA A 259 -17.97 -11.97 18.35
CA ALA A 259 -16.62 -11.48 18.12
C ALA A 259 -16.36 -10.13 18.80
N ARG A 260 -17.38 -9.28 18.90
CA ARG A 260 -17.32 -8.00 19.63
C ARG A 260 -17.25 -8.21 21.13
N ILE A 261 -18.12 -9.05 21.70
CA ILE A 261 -18.08 -9.42 23.12
C ILE A 261 -16.70 -10.00 23.48
N ALA A 262 -16.14 -10.86 22.63
CA ALA A 262 -14.79 -11.38 22.83
C ALA A 262 -13.70 -10.29 22.77
N ALA A 263 -13.85 -9.29 21.88
CA ALA A 263 -12.91 -8.17 21.80
C ALA A 263 -13.00 -7.24 23.02
N VAL A 264 -14.21 -6.96 23.51
CA VAL A 264 -14.46 -6.16 24.74
C VAL A 264 -13.88 -6.88 25.96
N LEU A 265 -14.13 -8.17 26.12
CA LEU A 265 -13.56 -8.98 27.21
C LEU A 265 -12.03 -8.99 27.17
N ARG A 266 -11.43 -9.16 25.99
CA ARG A 266 -9.97 -9.12 25.82
C ARG A 266 -9.40 -7.77 26.23
N ASP A 267 -10.03 -6.68 25.80
CA ASP A 267 -9.59 -5.33 26.15
C ASP A 267 -9.69 -5.10 27.68
N ALA A 268 -10.78 -5.54 28.32
CA ALA A 268 -10.94 -5.46 29.77
C ALA A 268 -9.88 -6.29 30.52
N LEU A 269 -9.62 -7.51 30.06
CA LEU A 269 -8.57 -8.37 30.62
C LEU A 269 -7.16 -7.77 30.42
N ALA A 270 -6.91 -7.10 29.30
CA ALA A 270 -5.63 -6.42 29.05
C ALA A 270 -5.41 -5.29 30.08
N LEU A 271 -6.45 -4.52 30.40
CA LEU A 271 -6.41 -3.48 31.44
C LEU A 271 -6.15 -4.08 32.83
N VAL A 272 -6.85 -5.17 33.19
CA VAL A 272 -6.61 -5.89 34.46
C VAL A 272 -5.18 -6.41 34.56
N ARG A 273 -4.60 -6.85 33.44
CA ARG A 273 -3.20 -7.31 33.35
C ARG A 273 -2.18 -6.17 33.29
N GLY A 274 -2.59 -4.92 33.45
CA GLY A 274 -1.70 -3.76 33.55
C GLY A 274 -1.37 -3.06 32.23
N THR A 275 -2.05 -3.39 31.12
CA THR A 275 -1.95 -2.57 29.90
C THR A 275 -2.53 -1.19 30.17
N SER A 276 -1.81 -0.13 29.85
CA SER A 276 -2.33 1.22 30.04
C SER A 276 -3.47 1.54 29.06
N PRO A 277 -4.39 2.46 29.38
CA PRO A 277 -5.40 2.93 28.43
C PRO A 277 -4.80 3.48 27.12
N GLN A 278 -3.63 4.10 27.16
CA GLN A 278 -2.94 4.63 25.98
C GLN A 278 -2.38 3.53 25.10
N GLU A 279 -1.76 2.51 25.69
CA GLU A 279 -1.30 1.32 24.96
C GLU A 279 -2.48 0.58 24.35
N LEU A 280 -3.57 0.40 25.11
CA LEU A 280 -4.77 -0.26 24.62
C LEU A 280 -5.44 0.55 23.50
N ALA A 281 -5.47 1.88 23.57
CA ALA A 281 -5.95 2.72 22.48
C ALA A 281 -5.15 2.49 21.18
N ARG A 282 -3.83 2.31 21.29
CA ARG A 282 -2.93 2.03 20.15
C ARG A 282 -2.92 0.56 19.72
N ALA A 283 -3.42 -0.37 20.51
CA ALA A 283 -3.51 -1.78 20.14
C ALA A 283 -4.50 -1.99 18.96
N PRO A 284 -4.33 -3.06 18.15
CA PRO A 284 -5.28 -3.41 17.09
C PRO A 284 -6.72 -3.48 17.62
N LEU A 285 -7.69 -2.98 16.86
CA LEU A 285 -9.11 -2.98 17.30
C LEU A 285 -9.65 -4.41 17.45
N TRP A 286 -9.25 -5.27 16.53
CA TRP A 286 -9.57 -6.69 16.52
C TRP A 286 -8.36 -7.50 16.97
N ARG A 287 -8.46 -8.83 16.97
CA ARG A 287 -7.25 -9.64 17.17
C ARG A 287 -6.25 -9.32 16.05
N PRO A 288 -4.94 -9.42 16.30
CA PRO A 288 -3.94 -9.37 15.25
C PRO A 288 -4.32 -10.27 14.05
N ALA A 289 -3.91 -9.92 12.82
CA ALA A 289 -4.26 -10.69 11.63
C ALA A 289 -3.81 -12.17 11.77
N ASN A 290 -2.67 -12.41 12.41
CA ASN A 290 -2.12 -13.70 12.81
C ASN A 290 -2.90 -14.41 13.95
N GLU A 291 -3.94 -13.81 14.51
CA GLU A 291 -4.82 -14.39 15.55
C GLU A 291 -6.32 -14.31 15.22
N GLY A 292 -6.66 -14.02 13.95
CA GLY A 292 -8.03 -14.06 13.44
C GLY A 292 -8.52 -12.75 12.83
N GLY A 293 -7.80 -11.64 13.07
CA GLY A 293 -8.10 -10.35 12.45
C GLY A 293 -9.49 -9.80 12.79
N ALA A 294 -9.92 -8.83 11.99
CA ALA A 294 -11.31 -8.37 11.99
C ALA A 294 -12.25 -9.46 11.42
N PRO A 295 -13.42 -9.70 12.04
CA PRO A 295 -14.42 -10.63 11.50
C PRO A 295 -14.75 -10.35 10.04
N PRO A 296 -15.03 -11.36 9.19
CA PRO A 296 -15.34 -11.15 7.77
C PRO A 296 -16.40 -10.08 7.51
N ALA A 297 -17.48 -10.07 8.29
CA ALA A 297 -18.53 -9.07 8.13
C ALA A 297 -18.09 -7.66 8.57
N ALA A 298 -17.18 -7.53 9.54
CA ALA A 298 -16.60 -6.22 9.89
C ALA A 298 -15.68 -5.69 8.79
N ARG A 299 -14.86 -6.57 8.17
CA ARG A 299 -14.03 -6.22 7.00
C ARG A 299 -14.88 -5.80 5.81
N GLN A 300 -15.92 -6.58 5.51
CA GLN A 300 -16.84 -6.25 4.43
C GLN A 300 -17.55 -4.91 4.68
N ALA A 301 -18.00 -4.66 5.91
CA ALA A 301 -18.65 -3.41 6.27
C ALA A 301 -17.69 -2.21 6.12
N TRP A 302 -16.43 -2.36 6.53
CA TRP A 302 -15.41 -1.34 6.31
C TRP A 302 -15.12 -1.10 4.81
N ASN A 303 -14.93 -2.16 4.02
CA ASN A 303 -14.69 -2.03 2.57
C ASN A 303 -15.82 -1.27 1.87
N ASN A 304 -17.07 -1.53 2.26
CA ASN A 304 -18.22 -0.81 1.72
C ASN A 304 -18.19 0.67 2.13
N LEU A 305 -17.89 0.96 3.39
CA LEU A 305 -17.82 2.34 3.88
C LEU A 305 -16.67 3.12 3.25
N SER A 306 -15.48 2.53 3.12
CA SER A 306 -14.32 3.16 2.49
C SER A 306 -14.59 3.45 1.02
N GLN A 307 -15.25 2.54 0.30
CA GLN A 307 -15.68 2.80 -1.07
C GLN A 307 -16.62 4.00 -1.16
N VAL A 308 -17.65 4.07 -0.31
CA VAL A 308 -18.60 5.21 -0.28
C VAL A 308 -17.89 6.53 0.02
N LEU A 309 -16.95 6.52 0.96
CA LEU A 309 -16.14 7.69 1.29
C LEU A 309 -15.34 8.18 0.05
N LEU A 310 -14.71 7.26 -0.68
CA LEU A 310 -13.92 7.59 -1.86
C LEU A 310 -14.80 8.00 -3.06
N GLU A 311 -16.00 7.46 -3.19
CA GLU A 311 -17.02 7.89 -4.16
C GLU A 311 -17.49 9.34 -3.89
N ASN A 312 -17.56 9.75 -2.63
CA ASN A 312 -17.86 11.14 -2.25
C ASN A 312 -16.68 12.10 -2.47
N GLY A 313 -15.50 11.59 -2.80
CA GLY A 313 -14.35 12.37 -3.29
C GLY A 313 -13.01 11.94 -2.70
N LYS A 314 -11.93 12.18 -3.45
CA LYS A 314 -10.55 11.83 -3.06
C LYS A 314 -10.09 12.47 -1.75
N HIS A 315 -10.71 13.57 -1.33
CA HIS A 315 -10.40 14.22 -0.06
C HIS A 315 -10.72 13.31 1.15
N TRP A 316 -11.57 12.29 1.02
CA TRP A 316 -11.83 11.35 2.11
C TRP A 316 -10.71 10.33 2.38
N GLN A 317 -9.71 10.23 1.49
CA GLN A 317 -8.59 9.29 1.65
C GLN A 317 -7.90 9.42 3.01
N VAL A 318 -7.76 10.63 3.55
CA VAL A 318 -7.12 10.86 4.86
C VAL A 318 -7.81 10.10 6.01
N TRP A 319 -9.13 9.94 5.94
CA TRP A 319 -9.90 9.23 6.96
C TRP A 319 -9.88 7.71 6.74
N VAL A 320 -9.83 7.27 5.48
CA VAL A 320 -9.62 5.86 5.13
C VAL A 320 -8.27 5.40 5.66
N ASP A 321 -7.20 6.14 5.33
CA ASP A 321 -5.84 5.87 5.80
C ASP A 321 -5.76 5.89 7.33
N TRP A 322 -6.47 6.84 7.95
CA TRP A 322 -6.51 6.94 9.41
C TRP A 322 -7.17 5.74 10.06
N TYR A 323 -8.33 5.32 9.56
CA TYR A 323 -9.05 4.21 10.17
C TYR A 323 -8.38 2.85 9.90
N ASP A 324 -7.79 2.64 8.72
CA ASP A 324 -6.97 1.45 8.43
C ASP A 324 -5.81 1.33 9.43
N TYR A 325 -5.13 2.45 9.71
CA TYR A 325 -4.09 2.49 10.73
C TYR A 325 -4.58 2.16 12.13
N VAL A 326 -5.80 2.56 12.48
CA VAL A 326 -6.40 2.24 13.79
C VAL A 326 -6.83 0.77 13.86
N LEU A 327 -7.34 0.21 12.76
CA LEU A 327 -7.72 -1.20 12.66
C LEU A 327 -6.54 -2.14 12.91
N GLU A 328 -5.39 -1.85 12.28
CA GLU A 328 -4.17 -2.65 12.34
C GLU A 328 -3.42 -2.52 13.68
N GLY A 329 -3.80 -1.53 14.48
CA GLY A 329 -3.01 -1.09 15.63
C GLY A 329 -2.10 0.05 15.21
N SER A 330 -2.09 1.09 16.03
CA SER A 330 -1.40 2.35 15.78
C SER A 330 -0.18 2.51 16.70
N PRO A 331 0.82 1.62 16.68
CA PRO A 331 2.01 1.83 17.48
C PRO A 331 2.68 3.13 17.02
N PRO A 332 3.19 3.97 17.96
CA PRO A 332 3.84 5.22 17.59
C PRO A 332 4.97 4.93 16.60
N SER A 333 4.92 5.55 15.43
CA SER A 333 6.00 5.47 14.44
C SER A 333 6.55 6.85 14.16
N SER A 334 7.73 6.93 13.55
CA SER A 334 8.32 8.20 13.14
C SER A 334 7.40 9.01 12.21
N ARG A 335 6.56 8.33 11.43
CA ARG A 335 5.60 8.90 10.47
C ARG A 335 4.21 9.17 11.06
N ARG A 336 3.75 8.30 11.96
CA ARG A 336 2.42 8.38 12.60
C ARG A 336 2.64 8.50 14.11
N ASN A 337 3.11 9.68 14.51
CA ASN A 337 3.33 10.08 15.89
C ASN A 337 2.14 10.91 16.39
N ASP A 338 2.24 11.47 17.59
CA ASP A 338 1.18 12.30 18.15
C ASP A 338 0.85 13.54 17.28
N ALA A 339 1.80 14.06 16.50
CA ALA A 339 1.53 15.16 15.57
C ALA A 339 0.61 14.74 14.41
N TRP A 340 0.70 13.48 13.98
CA TRP A 340 -0.22 12.92 13.00
C TRP A 340 -1.64 12.81 13.58
N GLU A 341 -1.81 12.37 14.83
CA GLU A 341 -3.13 12.35 15.50
C GLU A 341 -3.68 13.78 15.71
N THR A 342 -2.82 14.78 16.00
CA THR A 342 -3.27 16.18 16.15
C THR A 342 -3.87 16.78 14.88
N ALA A 343 -3.45 16.30 13.71
CA ALA A 343 -3.96 16.78 12.43
C ALA A 343 -5.47 16.54 12.30
N PHE A 344 -6.01 15.47 12.88
CA PHE A 344 -7.41 15.07 12.78
C PHE A 344 -8.35 15.73 13.80
N VAL A 345 -7.80 16.37 14.83
CA VAL A 345 -8.59 17.00 15.91
C VAL A 345 -8.54 18.53 15.91
N GLY A 346 -7.66 19.13 15.11
CA GLY A 346 -7.56 20.59 15.03
C GLY A 346 -6.82 21.20 16.23
N SER A 347 -5.74 20.56 16.68
CA SER A 347 -4.82 21.13 17.67
C SER A 347 -3.46 21.39 17.01
N PRO A 348 -2.82 22.56 17.23
CA PRO A 348 -3.28 23.69 18.06
C PRO A 348 -4.32 24.61 17.39
N GLU A 349 -4.43 24.58 16.06
CA GLU A 349 -5.37 25.44 15.31
C GLU A 349 -6.65 24.67 14.93
N PRO A 350 -7.85 25.23 15.14
CA PRO A 350 -9.10 24.53 14.86
C PRO A 350 -9.26 24.23 13.37
N LEU A 351 -9.79 23.05 13.05
CA LEU A 351 -10.18 22.69 11.68
C LEU A 351 -11.47 23.43 11.28
N PRO A 352 -11.68 23.72 9.98
CA PRO A 352 -12.85 24.45 9.49
C PRO A 352 -14.10 23.56 9.40
N TRP A 353 -14.54 23.00 10.53
CA TRP A 353 -15.61 21.99 10.61
C TRP A 353 -16.94 22.42 9.97
N ASP A 354 -17.23 23.72 9.96
CA ASP A 354 -18.45 24.29 9.38
C ASP A 354 -18.35 24.52 7.85
N ALA A 355 -17.16 24.39 7.26
CA ALA A 355 -16.92 24.57 5.82
C ALA A 355 -17.14 23.29 4.99
N GLY A 356 -17.55 22.19 5.63
CA GLY A 356 -17.83 20.91 4.96
C GLY A 356 -16.63 19.96 4.87
N SER A 357 -16.90 18.73 4.40
CA SER A 357 -15.94 17.62 4.37
C SER A 357 -14.69 17.93 3.56
N GLN A 358 -14.84 18.56 2.39
CA GLN A 358 -13.72 18.87 1.52
C GLN A 358 -12.73 19.86 2.14
N ALA A 359 -13.24 20.94 2.74
CA ALA A 359 -12.40 21.96 3.39
C ALA A 359 -11.63 21.37 4.57
N VAL A 360 -12.31 20.64 5.45
CA VAL A 360 -11.67 19.96 6.59
C VAL A 360 -10.62 18.97 6.14
N ASN A 361 -10.95 18.08 5.20
CA ASN A 361 -10.04 17.01 4.82
C ASN A 361 -8.81 17.54 4.04
N THR A 362 -8.98 18.64 3.30
CA THR A 362 -7.87 19.34 2.63
C THR A 362 -6.91 19.93 3.66
N GLU A 363 -7.44 20.54 4.72
CA GLU A 363 -6.63 21.08 5.82
C GLU A 363 -5.90 19.97 6.58
N ILE A 364 -6.57 18.85 6.89
CA ILE A 364 -5.93 17.65 7.48
C ILE A 364 -4.78 17.17 6.60
N SER A 365 -5.00 17.06 5.29
CA SER A 365 -3.97 16.66 4.33
C SER A 365 -2.77 17.61 4.31
N ALA A 366 -3.03 18.92 4.42
CA ALA A 366 -1.97 19.94 4.49
C ALA A 366 -1.12 19.76 5.76
N ARG A 367 -1.75 19.57 6.92
CA ARG A 367 -1.05 19.35 8.20
C ARG A 367 -0.19 18.09 8.20
N ILE A 368 -0.71 16.97 7.67
CA ILE A 368 0.04 15.71 7.56
C ILE A 368 1.29 15.90 6.70
N ARG A 369 1.19 16.61 5.58
CA ARG A 369 2.34 16.91 4.70
C ARG A 369 3.38 17.78 5.40
N THR A 370 2.96 18.82 6.12
CA THR A 370 3.87 19.68 6.90
C THR A 370 4.63 18.89 7.95
N HIS A 371 3.95 18.00 8.68
CA HIS A 371 4.59 17.15 9.69
C HIS A 371 5.54 16.11 9.10
N SER A 372 5.22 15.60 7.91
CA SER A 372 6.07 14.66 7.19
C SER A 372 7.30 15.34 6.59
N GLY A 373 7.17 16.55 6.04
CA GLY A 373 8.26 17.30 5.43
C GLY A 373 9.23 17.98 6.41
N SER A 374 8.78 18.29 7.65
CA SER A 374 9.62 19.02 8.62
C SER A 374 10.68 18.14 9.31
N ARG A 375 10.75 16.83 9.05
CA ARG A 375 11.68 15.90 9.73
C ARG A 375 12.77 15.29 8.84
N ASP A 376 12.83 15.65 7.56
CA ASP A 376 13.77 15.07 6.58
C ASP A 376 15.24 15.54 6.70
N GLY A 377 15.66 16.03 7.87
CA GLY A 377 17.05 16.41 8.14
C GLY A 377 17.96 15.27 8.61
N SER A 378 17.43 14.15 9.13
CA SER A 378 18.28 13.04 9.57
C SER A 378 17.46 11.78 9.88
N HIS A 379 17.80 10.68 9.23
CA HIS A 379 17.29 9.31 9.38
C HIS A 379 16.04 8.93 8.57
N GLN A 380 16.27 8.68 7.27
CA GLN A 380 15.38 7.87 6.43
C GLN A 380 15.36 6.42 6.95
N SER A 381 14.20 5.97 7.45
CA SER A 381 13.87 4.54 7.52
C SER A 381 13.01 4.20 6.31
N THR A 382 13.56 3.34 5.48
CA THR A 382 13.23 3.08 4.08
C THR A 382 11.91 2.31 3.93
N GLU A 383 10.81 3.03 3.74
CA GLU A 383 9.75 2.46 2.91
C GLU A 383 10.35 2.23 1.52
N VAL A 384 10.20 1.03 0.99
CA VAL A 384 10.89 0.58 -0.23
C VAL A 384 10.22 1.22 -1.44
N GLN A 385 10.45 2.52 -1.63
CA GLN A 385 10.04 3.21 -2.82
C GLN A 385 10.92 2.71 -3.96
N LEU A 386 10.32 2.04 -4.93
CA LEU A 386 11.00 1.64 -6.15
C LEU A 386 11.53 2.90 -6.86
N PRO A 387 12.73 2.83 -7.46
CA PRO A 387 13.25 3.94 -8.24
C PRO A 387 12.30 4.22 -9.40
N GLN A 388 12.01 5.51 -9.64
CA GLN A 388 11.22 5.93 -10.80
C GLN A 388 12.10 5.83 -12.05
N ILE A 389 11.79 4.89 -12.94
CA ILE A 389 12.47 4.74 -14.23
C ILE A 389 11.69 5.54 -15.27
N PRO A 390 12.33 6.48 -16.00
CA PRO A 390 11.64 7.31 -16.98
C PRO A 390 11.19 6.48 -18.19
N PRO A 391 10.21 6.97 -18.98
CA PRO A 391 9.85 6.34 -20.23
C PRO A 391 10.97 6.44 -21.27
N GLN A 392 11.00 5.48 -22.22
CA GLN A 392 11.89 5.56 -23.38
C GLN A 392 11.59 6.83 -24.19
N GLY A 393 12.65 7.54 -24.56
CA GLY A 393 12.62 8.80 -25.27
C GLY A 393 12.68 8.59 -26.78
N TYR A 394 13.57 9.32 -27.43
CA TYR A 394 13.75 9.28 -28.88
C TYR A 394 14.72 8.19 -29.33
N GLY A 395 14.74 7.92 -30.64
CA GLY A 395 15.53 6.85 -31.24
C GLY A 395 14.83 5.50 -31.22
N PRO A 396 15.54 4.41 -31.59
CA PRO A 396 15.00 3.05 -31.54
C PRO A 396 14.55 2.69 -30.14
N HIS A 397 13.35 2.11 -30.04
CA HIS A 397 12.81 1.59 -28.79
C HIS A 397 13.21 0.13 -28.65
N PHE A 398 13.48 -0.25 -27.42
CA PHE A 398 13.78 -1.62 -27.03
C PHE A 398 12.64 -2.18 -26.19
N GLU A 399 12.43 -3.48 -26.22
CA GLU A 399 11.52 -4.17 -25.31
C GLU A 399 12.16 -5.44 -24.79
N ILE A 400 11.63 -5.95 -23.68
CA ILE A 400 12.01 -7.24 -23.12
C ILE A 400 11.12 -8.29 -23.79
N GLY A 401 11.69 -9.18 -24.60
CA GLY A 401 10.98 -10.25 -25.27
C GLY A 401 10.42 -11.32 -24.32
N GLU A 402 9.64 -12.25 -24.86
CA GLU A 402 9.02 -13.35 -24.10
C GLU A 402 10.02 -14.30 -23.42
N ASN A 403 11.28 -14.30 -23.84
CA ASN A 403 12.39 -15.04 -23.23
C ASN A 403 13.21 -14.21 -22.23
N GLY A 404 12.86 -12.94 -22.01
CA GLY A 404 13.66 -12.01 -21.18
C GLY A 404 14.79 -11.30 -21.94
N VAL A 405 15.03 -11.64 -23.21
CA VAL A 405 16.06 -11.02 -24.03
C VAL A 405 15.56 -9.68 -24.57
N ILE A 406 16.39 -8.64 -24.45
CA ILE A 406 16.09 -7.31 -24.96
C ILE A 406 16.18 -7.32 -26.48
N THR A 407 15.16 -6.84 -27.17
CA THR A 407 15.10 -6.74 -28.64
C THR A 407 14.51 -5.40 -29.06
N PHE A 408 14.47 -5.12 -30.36
CA PHE A 408 13.77 -3.93 -30.85
C PHE A 408 12.27 -4.06 -30.60
N ALA A 409 11.67 -3.02 -30.03
CA ALA A 409 10.22 -2.95 -29.95
C ALA A 409 9.63 -2.92 -31.37
N PRO A 410 8.55 -3.67 -31.66
CA PRO A 410 7.92 -3.64 -32.96
C PRO A 410 7.48 -2.21 -33.28
N PRO A 411 7.67 -1.74 -34.53
CA PRO A 411 7.34 -0.38 -34.92
C PRO A 411 5.84 -0.13 -34.76
N GLN A 412 5.44 0.46 -33.64
CA GLN A 412 4.08 0.91 -33.42
C GLN A 412 4.02 2.38 -33.85
N ALA A 413 3.52 2.61 -35.07
CA ALA A 413 3.21 3.91 -35.67
C ALA A 413 4.35 4.96 -35.66
N ILE A 414 5.59 4.52 -35.91
CA ILE A 414 6.65 5.42 -36.34
C ILE A 414 6.66 5.43 -37.87
N ASP A 415 6.52 6.60 -38.49
CA ASP A 415 6.61 6.72 -39.95
C ASP A 415 8.05 6.54 -40.46
N ARG A 416 8.25 6.61 -41.78
CA ARG A 416 9.59 6.50 -42.38
C ARG A 416 10.54 7.62 -41.98
N GLN A 417 10.03 8.71 -41.40
CA GLN A 417 10.80 9.88 -40.99
C GLN A 417 11.13 9.84 -39.49
N GLY A 418 10.67 8.83 -38.75
CA GLY A 418 10.92 8.70 -37.31
C GLY A 418 9.88 9.41 -36.44
N ASN A 419 8.77 9.88 -37.00
CA ASN A 419 7.72 10.56 -36.24
C ASN A 419 6.72 9.57 -35.65
N ASN A 420 6.27 9.83 -34.43
CA ASN A 420 5.18 9.08 -33.80
C ASN A 420 3.82 9.64 -34.28
N VAL A 421 3.40 9.22 -35.47
CA VAL A 421 2.20 9.74 -36.17
C VAL A 421 0.95 9.66 -35.29
N ALA A 422 0.72 8.51 -34.64
CA ALA A 422 -0.45 8.31 -33.81
C ALA A 422 -0.51 9.26 -32.59
N ARG A 423 0.66 9.68 -32.06
CA ARG A 423 0.74 10.66 -30.98
C ARG A 423 0.52 12.07 -31.51
N LEU A 424 1.10 12.40 -32.67
CA LEU A 424 0.93 13.68 -33.32
C LEU A 424 -0.55 13.93 -33.66
N GLU A 425 -1.23 12.95 -34.27
CA GLU A 425 -2.66 13.03 -34.62
C GLU A 425 -3.56 13.29 -33.40
N LYS A 426 -3.21 12.75 -32.23
CA LYS A 426 -3.98 12.95 -30.98
C LYS A 426 -3.76 14.33 -30.36
N LEU A 427 -2.52 14.81 -30.38
CA LEU A 427 -2.13 16.05 -29.71
C LEU A 427 -2.43 17.29 -30.55
N HIS A 428 -2.35 17.17 -31.89
CA HIS A 428 -2.46 18.30 -32.82
C HIS A 428 -3.79 19.08 -32.70
N PRO A 429 -4.99 18.45 -32.63
CA PRO A 429 -6.25 19.19 -32.51
C PRO A 429 -6.37 19.95 -31.19
N ILE A 430 -5.80 19.40 -30.11
CA ILE A 430 -5.82 20.00 -28.77
C ILE A 430 -4.94 21.25 -28.76
N LEU A 431 -3.71 21.15 -29.30
CA LEU A 431 -2.81 22.29 -29.43
C LEU A 431 -3.39 23.43 -30.27
N ARG A 432 -4.02 23.10 -31.42
CA ARG A 432 -4.70 24.10 -32.26
C ARG A 432 -5.81 24.83 -31.50
N THR A 433 -6.59 24.09 -30.71
CA THR A 433 -7.68 24.65 -29.92
C THR A 433 -7.16 25.56 -28.82
N LEU A 434 -6.18 25.10 -28.03
CA LEU A 434 -5.55 25.91 -26.97
C LEU A 434 -4.90 27.18 -27.52
N ALA A 435 -4.13 27.07 -28.61
CA ALA A 435 -3.48 28.23 -29.22
C ALA A 435 -4.52 29.26 -29.71
N ARG A 436 -5.62 28.82 -30.32
CA ARG A 436 -6.71 29.71 -30.73
C ARG A 436 -7.38 30.37 -29.52
N GLU A 437 -7.76 29.60 -28.50
CA GLU A 437 -8.42 30.13 -27.30
C GLU A 437 -7.55 31.16 -26.57
N VAL A 438 -6.23 30.95 -26.50
CA VAL A 438 -5.31 31.91 -25.89
C VAL A 438 -5.22 33.19 -26.73
N VAL A 439 -5.11 33.10 -28.06
CA VAL A 439 -5.11 34.32 -28.92
C VAL A 439 -6.42 35.08 -28.75
N GLU A 440 -7.56 34.40 -28.84
CA GLU A 440 -8.87 35.02 -28.66
C GLU A 440 -8.98 35.71 -27.29
N ALA A 441 -8.58 35.04 -26.21
CA ALA A 441 -8.63 35.62 -24.88
C ALA A 441 -7.71 36.83 -24.71
N LEU A 442 -6.58 36.88 -25.42
CA LEU A 442 -5.65 38.01 -25.39
C LEU A 442 -6.07 39.17 -26.31
N ASP A 443 -6.96 38.95 -27.30
CA ASP A 443 -7.39 39.97 -28.29
C ASP A 443 -8.56 40.86 -27.83
N HIS A 444 -9.06 40.70 -26.60
CA HIS A 444 -10.22 41.46 -26.11
C HIS A 444 -9.81 42.82 -25.49
N GLY A 445 -10.30 43.92 -26.09
CA GLY A 445 -10.22 45.27 -25.52
C GLY A 445 -8.87 45.97 -25.72
N ASN A 446 -8.42 46.73 -24.70
CA ASN A 446 -7.02 47.15 -24.65
C ASN A 446 -6.17 45.88 -24.49
N VAL A 447 -5.15 45.69 -25.33
CA VAL A 447 -4.29 44.50 -25.36
C VAL A 447 -2.98 44.80 -24.61
N PRO A 448 -2.96 44.80 -23.26
CA PRO A 448 -1.76 45.11 -22.49
C PRO A 448 -0.65 44.09 -22.75
N HIS A 449 -1.01 42.85 -23.08
CA HIS A 449 -0.10 41.75 -23.34
C HIS A 449 0.19 41.56 -24.84
N ARG A 450 0.29 42.64 -25.63
CA ARG A 450 0.45 42.57 -27.09
C ARG A 450 1.62 41.67 -27.51
N TYR A 451 2.77 41.78 -26.84
CA TYR A 451 3.93 40.95 -27.14
C TYR A 451 3.66 39.45 -26.98
N LEU A 452 3.00 39.06 -25.88
CA LEU A 452 2.60 37.67 -25.64
C LEU A 452 1.55 37.21 -26.65
N ARG A 453 0.54 38.05 -26.95
CA ARG A 453 -0.47 37.78 -27.97
C ARG A 453 0.17 37.48 -29.33
N ASP A 454 1.10 38.32 -29.78
CA ASP A 454 1.78 38.15 -31.07
C ASP A 454 2.61 36.85 -31.12
N ARG A 455 3.16 36.41 -29.98
CA ARG A 455 3.90 35.15 -29.85
C ARG A 455 2.98 33.93 -29.94
N VAL A 456 1.84 33.97 -29.26
CA VAL A 456 0.83 32.90 -29.36
C VAL A 456 0.27 32.85 -30.78
N ASP A 457 0.05 34.00 -31.43
CA ASP A 457 -0.44 34.08 -32.80
C ASP A 457 0.56 33.47 -33.79
N ALA A 458 1.85 33.80 -33.68
CA ALA A 458 2.91 33.20 -34.49
C ALA A 458 3.00 31.67 -34.30
N TYR A 459 2.87 31.19 -33.06
CA TYR A 459 2.80 29.76 -32.76
C TYR A 459 1.55 29.12 -33.39
N ARG A 460 0.40 29.77 -33.27
CA ARG A 460 -0.89 29.32 -33.80
C ARG A 460 -0.85 29.12 -35.32
N GLU A 461 -0.24 30.05 -36.05
CA GLU A 461 -0.11 29.96 -37.52
C GLU A 461 0.70 28.73 -37.96
N LEU A 462 1.69 28.30 -37.17
CA LEU A 462 2.45 27.09 -37.46
C LEU A 462 1.66 25.83 -37.12
N VAL A 463 1.08 25.75 -35.93
CA VAL A 463 0.34 24.56 -35.49
C VAL A 463 -1.00 24.39 -36.22
N ASN A 464 -1.55 25.43 -36.86
CA ASN A 464 -2.79 25.33 -37.64
C ASN A 464 -2.63 24.64 -39.00
N GLN A 465 -1.39 24.45 -39.47
CA GLN A 465 -1.12 23.73 -40.71
C GLN A 465 -1.50 22.25 -40.58
N ASN A 466 -1.71 21.58 -41.71
CA ASN A 466 -1.83 20.12 -41.70
C ASN A 466 -0.54 19.51 -41.16
N ILE A 467 -0.65 18.40 -40.44
CA ILE A 467 0.47 17.78 -39.73
C ILE A 467 1.67 17.50 -40.64
N ASP A 468 1.40 17.09 -41.89
CA ASP A 468 2.40 16.80 -42.93
C ASP A 468 3.08 18.05 -43.50
N SER A 469 2.59 19.25 -43.14
CA SER A 469 3.07 20.54 -43.61
C SER A 469 3.69 21.39 -42.50
N VAL A 470 3.61 20.95 -41.24
CA VAL A 470 4.20 21.67 -40.10
C VAL A 470 5.72 21.61 -40.20
N ASP A 471 6.36 22.77 -40.24
CA ASP A 471 7.81 22.92 -40.03
C ASP A 471 8.09 22.80 -38.52
N PHE A 472 8.54 21.63 -38.07
CA PHE A 472 8.66 21.33 -36.64
C PHE A 472 9.85 22.04 -36.00
N ALA A 473 10.94 22.29 -36.74
CA ALA A 473 12.04 23.14 -36.27
C ALA A 473 11.56 24.56 -35.98
N ARG A 474 10.81 25.16 -36.92
CA ARG A 474 10.24 26.49 -36.71
C ARG A 474 9.20 26.51 -35.60
N LEU A 475 8.38 25.47 -35.48
CA LEU A 475 7.39 25.33 -34.39
C LEU A 475 8.08 25.25 -33.03
N TYR A 476 9.17 24.51 -32.89
CA TYR A 476 9.97 24.47 -31.66
C TYR A 476 10.51 25.87 -31.32
N VAL A 477 11.09 26.58 -32.28
CA VAL A 477 11.61 27.94 -32.06
C VAL A 477 10.51 28.87 -31.56
N GLU A 478 9.32 28.85 -32.15
CA GLU A 478 8.20 29.67 -31.68
C GLU A 478 7.69 29.24 -30.30
N GLY A 479 7.72 27.95 -29.97
CA GLY A 479 7.39 27.46 -28.62
C GLY A 479 8.36 27.98 -27.55
N VAL A 480 9.67 27.98 -27.82
CA VAL A 480 10.69 28.57 -26.93
C VAL A 480 10.47 30.07 -26.77
N ARG A 481 10.21 30.79 -27.88
CA ARG A 481 9.93 32.23 -27.85
C ARG A 481 8.66 32.55 -27.06
N LEU A 482 7.64 31.70 -27.18
CA LEU A 482 6.40 31.82 -26.42
C LEU A 482 6.63 31.61 -24.92
N ALA A 483 7.36 30.57 -24.51
CA ALA A 483 7.71 30.33 -23.11
C ALA A 483 8.47 31.51 -22.50
N ASN A 484 9.41 32.09 -23.24
CA ASN A 484 10.14 33.28 -22.83
C ASN A 484 9.21 34.50 -22.70
N ALA A 485 8.30 34.72 -23.65
CA ALA A 485 7.34 35.82 -23.60
C ALA A 485 6.38 35.70 -22.40
N MET A 486 5.95 34.49 -22.06
CA MET A 486 5.16 34.23 -20.86
C MET A 486 5.94 34.60 -19.60
N ARG A 487 7.20 34.15 -19.47
CA ARG A 487 8.06 34.48 -18.32
C ARG A 487 8.29 35.98 -18.18
N THR A 488 8.58 36.68 -19.27
CA THR A 488 8.73 38.14 -19.27
C THR A 488 7.44 38.83 -18.83
N THR A 489 6.28 38.39 -19.34
CA THR A 489 4.98 38.96 -18.96
C THR A 489 4.66 38.77 -17.48
N LEU A 490 5.07 37.65 -16.89
CA LEU A 490 4.89 37.37 -15.46
C LEU A 490 5.84 38.14 -14.55
N ALA A 491 7.02 38.52 -15.06
CA ALA A 491 8.02 39.28 -14.32
C ALA A 491 7.82 40.81 -14.42
N ASP A 492 7.04 41.26 -15.39
CA ASP A 492 6.79 42.68 -15.63
C ASP A 492 5.65 43.20 -14.74
N GLU A 493 6.01 43.92 -13.67
CA GLU A 493 5.08 44.48 -12.71
C GLU A 493 4.23 45.65 -13.28
N GLU A 494 4.63 46.23 -14.41
CA GLU A 494 3.90 47.33 -15.06
C GLU A 494 2.69 46.83 -15.86
N LEU A 495 2.67 45.53 -16.22
CA LEU A 495 1.56 44.91 -16.92
C LEU A 495 0.48 44.43 -15.93
N PRO A 496 -0.82 44.56 -16.27
CA PRO A 496 -1.89 43.92 -15.52
C PRO A 496 -1.62 42.41 -15.38
N ARG A 497 -2.00 41.81 -14.25
CA ARG A 497 -1.84 40.36 -14.10
C ARG A 497 -2.69 39.60 -15.13
N LEU A 498 -2.11 38.57 -15.74
CA LEU A 498 -2.85 37.66 -16.61
C LEU A 498 -4.03 37.05 -15.84
N ALA A 499 -5.21 37.08 -16.44
CA ALA A 499 -6.37 36.40 -15.87
C ALA A 499 -6.06 34.90 -15.72
N HIS A 500 -6.44 34.31 -14.59
CA HIS A 500 -6.13 32.92 -14.26
C HIS A 500 -6.48 31.92 -15.39
N PRO A 501 -7.64 32.03 -16.09
CA PRO A 501 -7.97 31.12 -17.19
C PRO A 501 -7.07 31.26 -18.43
N ILE A 502 -6.38 32.40 -18.60
CA ILE A 502 -5.42 32.60 -19.70
C ILE A 502 -4.08 31.95 -19.31
N HIS A 503 -3.66 32.15 -18.06
CA HIS A 503 -2.44 31.54 -17.53
C HIS A 503 -2.49 30.01 -17.59
N GLU A 504 -3.58 29.40 -17.11
CA GLU A 504 -3.77 27.94 -17.14
C GLU A 504 -3.72 27.36 -18.57
N ARG A 505 -4.35 28.04 -19.54
CA ARG A 505 -4.32 27.63 -20.95
C ARG A 505 -2.94 27.78 -21.57
N LEU A 506 -2.20 28.84 -21.23
CA LEU A 506 -0.82 29.04 -21.68
C LEU A 506 0.12 27.97 -21.15
N ASP A 507 0.02 27.63 -19.86
CA ASP A 507 0.78 26.52 -19.26
C ASP A 507 0.45 25.20 -19.94
N SER A 508 -0.84 24.92 -20.13
CA SER A 508 -1.30 23.71 -20.83
C SER A 508 -0.77 23.63 -22.27
N LEU A 509 -0.78 24.77 -22.99
CA LEU A 509 -0.26 24.89 -24.35
C LEU A 509 1.24 24.59 -24.41
N LEU A 510 2.04 25.17 -23.50
CA LEU A 510 3.49 24.96 -23.44
C LEU A 510 3.86 23.53 -23.03
N GLN A 511 3.11 22.94 -22.09
CA GLN A 511 3.33 21.56 -21.68
C GLN A 511 3.03 20.58 -22.82
N LEU A 512 1.91 20.77 -23.53
CA LEU A 512 1.54 19.94 -24.68
C LEU A 512 2.46 20.19 -25.89
N HIS A 513 3.00 21.40 -26.05
CA HIS A 513 3.97 21.70 -27.10
C HIS A 513 5.20 20.81 -26.98
N GLY A 514 5.80 20.71 -25.78
CA GLY A 514 6.95 19.85 -25.56
C GLY A 514 6.65 18.39 -25.92
N ALA A 515 5.49 17.88 -25.49
CA ALA A 515 5.05 16.54 -25.82
C ALA A 515 4.82 16.31 -27.32
N PHE A 516 4.43 17.35 -28.06
CA PHE A 516 4.18 17.31 -29.49
C PHE A 516 5.46 17.38 -30.30
N VAL A 517 6.39 18.28 -29.96
CA VAL A 517 7.70 18.38 -30.61
C VAL A 517 8.50 17.08 -30.42
N LEU A 518 8.48 16.51 -29.21
CA LEU A 518 9.12 15.23 -28.92
C LEU A 518 8.53 14.03 -29.67
N ALA A 519 7.36 14.18 -30.27
CA ALA A 519 6.77 13.15 -31.12
C ALA A 519 7.28 13.20 -32.58
N THR A 520 8.21 14.11 -32.88
CA THR A 520 8.79 14.32 -34.22
C THR A 520 10.29 14.09 -34.22
N ALA A 521 10.84 13.50 -35.28
CA ALA A 521 12.27 13.28 -35.39
C ALA A 521 13.07 14.59 -35.42
N GLU A 522 12.53 15.63 -36.06
CA GLU A 522 13.15 16.96 -36.13
C GLU A 522 13.13 17.66 -34.77
N GLY A 523 12.03 17.60 -34.03
CA GLY A 523 11.95 18.16 -32.68
C GLY A 523 12.91 17.51 -31.70
N ILE A 524 13.12 16.20 -31.85
CA ILE A 524 14.14 15.44 -31.14
C ILE A 524 15.55 15.96 -31.48
N GLU A 525 15.85 16.16 -32.77
CA GLU A 525 17.15 16.66 -33.25
C GLU A 525 17.47 18.03 -32.64
N VAL A 526 16.48 18.93 -32.62
CA VAL A 526 16.68 20.30 -32.09
C VAL A 526 16.87 20.31 -30.57
N ILE A 527 16.15 19.48 -29.82
CA ILE A 527 16.33 19.36 -28.36
C ILE A 527 17.70 18.79 -28.03
N ALA A 528 18.15 17.78 -28.76
CA ALA A 528 19.47 17.21 -28.55
C ALA A 528 20.60 18.17 -28.99
N ALA A 529 20.38 19.03 -29.99
CA ALA A 529 21.28 20.13 -30.32
C ALA A 529 21.35 21.18 -29.19
N GLU A 530 20.22 21.48 -28.54
CA GLU A 530 20.17 22.34 -27.35
C GLU A 530 20.97 21.72 -26.19
N GLU A 531 20.80 20.43 -25.92
CA GLU A 531 21.58 19.72 -24.90
C GLU A 531 23.07 19.71 -25.20
N ARG A 532 23.44 19.56 -26.47
CA ARG A 532 24.83 19.64 -26.91
C ARG A 532 25.43 21.02 -26.68
N TYR A 533 24.67 22.09 -26.95
CA TYR A 533 25.11 23.46 -26.68
C TYR A 533 25.42 23.71 -25.20
N ARG A 534 24.83 22.92 -24.30
CA ARG A 534 25.13 22.97 -22.86
C ARG A 534 26.39 22.20 -22.48
N ARG A 535 26.95 21.35 -23.34
CA ARG A 535 28.12 20.50 -23.06
C ARG A 535 29.41 21.08 -23.63
N THR A 536 30.49 20.83 -22.91
CA THR A 536 31.85 21.05 -23.40
C THR A 536 32.31 19.88 -24.28
N PRO A 537 33.24 20.08 -25.22
CA PRO A 537 33.81 18.99 -26.02
C PRO A 537 34.43 17.85 -25.20
N GLY A 538 34.89 18.14 -23.97
CA GLY A 538 35.41 17.12 -23.06
C GLY A 538 34.30 16.17 -22.56
N GLU A 539 33.18 16.73 -22.12
CA GLU A 539 32.01 15.97 -21.66
C GLU A 539 31.41 15.10 -22.79
N GLU A 540 31.47 15.55 -24.05
CA GLU A 540 31.06 14.73 -25.21
C GLU A 540 31.94 13.50 -25.42
N VAL A 541 33.26 13.64 -25.28
CA VAL A 541 34.20 12.52 -25.40
C VAL A 541 34.00 11.55 -24.25
N GLU A 542 33.83 12.05 -23.02
CA GLU A 542 33.60 11.21 -21.85
C GLU A 542 32.28 10.44 -21.93
N TYR A 543 31.20 11.10 -22.39
CA TYR A 543 29.91 10.44 -22.62
C TYR A 543 30.02 9.38 -23.71
N ARG A 544 30.68 9.68 -24.84
CA ARG A 544 30.91 8.70 -25.90
C ARG A 544 31.63 7.47 -25.37
N ASP A 545 32.74 7.67 -24.67
CA ASP A 545 33.55 6.56 -24.19
C ASP A 545 32.77 5.72 -23.15
N ALA A 546 31.91 6.34 -22.34
CA ALA A 546 30.99 5.64 -21.45
C ALA A 546 29.89 4.86 -22.21
N ALA A 547 29.32 5.46 -23.26
CA ALA A 547 28.30 4.86 -24.10
C ALA A 547 28.83 3.65 -24.89
N VAL A 548 30.04 3.75 -25.46
CA VAL A 548 30.74 2.65 -26.13
C VAL A 548 31.02 1.53 -25.13
N GLY A 549 31.60 1.84 -23.96
CA GLY A 549 31.87 0.81 -22.95
C GLY A 549 30.60 0.10 -22.44
N PHE A 550 29.48 0.81 -22.34
CA PHE A 550 28.18 0.20 -22.05
C PHE A 550 27.70 -0.70 -23.20
N ALA A 551 27.75 -0.25 -24.44
CA ALA A 551 27.30 -1.04 -25.59
C ALA A 551 28.19 -2.27 -25.87
N GLU A 552 29.50 -2.17 -25.69
CA GLU A 552 30.44 -3.29 -25.79
C GLU A 552 30.12 -4.38 -24.77
N SER A 553 29.73 -4.00 -23.55
CA SER A 553 29.35 -4.96 -22.50
C SER A 553 28.14 -5.81 -22.90
N LEU A 554 27.27 -5.30 -23.77
CA LEU A 554 26.09 -5.99 -24.27
C LEU A 554 26.37 -6.91 -25.47
N GLN A 555 27.45 -6.67 -26.22
CA GLN A 555 27.73 -7.38 -27.48
C GLN A 555 27.94 -8.89 -27.30
N ASN A 556 28.49 -9.31 -26.16
CA ASN A 556 28.82 -10.70 -25.88
C ASN A 556 27.79 -11.40 -24.97
N GLU A 557 26.62 -10.80 -24.80
CA GLU A 557 25.60 -11.25 -23.85
C GLU A 557 24.27 -11.61 -24.56
N PRO A 558 24.25 -12.68 -25.39
CA PRO A 558 23.07 -13.06 -26.18
C PRO A 558 21.86 -13.48 -25.32
N ASN A 559 22.08 -13.77 -24.03
CA ASN A 559 21.03 -14.06 -23.05
C ASN A 559 20.40 -12.80 -22.47
N ILE A 560 21.00 -11.63 -22.69
CA ILE A 560 20.54 -10.33 -22.19
C ILE A 560 19.91 -9.52 -23.32
N ILE A 561 20.53 -9.51 -24.50
CA ILE A 561 20.10 -8.71 -25.65
C ILE A 561 20.25 -9.51 -26.96
N ASP A 562 19.34 -9.29 -27.91
CA ASP A 562 19.42 -9.85 -29.25
C ASP A 562 20.72 -9.38 -29.93
N PRO A 563 21.51 -10.28 -30.56
CA PRO A 563 22.78 -9.90 -31.18
C PRO A 563 22.68 -8.79 -32.23
N THR A 564 21.54 -8.68 -32.93
CA THR A 564 21.28 -7.62 -33.90
C THR A 564 21.08 -6.29 -33.20
N ALA A 565 20.29 -6.28 -32.11
CA ALA A 565 20.08 -5.09 -31.28
C ALA A 565 21.37 -4.63 -30.59
N ALA A 566 22.19 -5.57 -30.10
CA ALA A 566 23.49 -5.28 -29.48
C ALA A 566 24.49 -4.69 -30.49
N SER A 567 24.61 -5.32 -31.66
CA SER A 567 25.50 -4.83 -32.72
C SER A 567 25.07 -3.44 -33.23
N PHE A 568 23.75 -3.22 -33.34
CA PHE A 568 23.22 -1.90 -33.68
C PHE A 568 23.54 -0.86 -32.61
N ALA A 569 23.32 -1.16 -31.32
CA ALA A 569 23.61 -0.24 -30.23
C ALA A 569 25.11 0.13 -30.18
N LEU A 570 25.99 -0.86 -30.36
CA LEU A 570 27.44 -0.62 -30.42
C LEU A 570 27.83 0.23 -31.62
N GLY A 571 27.38 -0.13 -32.83
CA GLY A 571 27.67 0.66 -34.03
C GLY A 571 27.18 2.11 -33.88
N THR A 572 26.00 2.30 -33.30
CA THR A 572 25.45 3.64 -33.04
C THR A 572 26.32 4.40 -32.01
N ALA A 573 26.78 3.74 -30.94
CA ALA A 573 27.67 4.34 -29.96
C ALA A 573 29.06 4.70 -30.53
N GLU A 574 29.63 3.85 -31.39
CA GLU A 574 30.90 4.10 -32.06
C GLU A 574 30.82 5.24 -33.07
N GLU A 575 29.65 5.44 -33.67
CA GLU A 575 29.34 6.54 -34.59
C GLU A 575 29.00 7.85 -33.86
N PHE A 576 28.85 7.84 -32.53
CA PHE A 576 28.53 9.02 -31.73
C PHE A 576 29.52 10.15 -32.03
N ALA A 577 28.98 11.27 -32.53
CA ALA A 577 29.76 12.43 -32.96
C ALA A 577 30.90 12.07 -33.95
N ARG A 578 30.64 11.13 -34.87
CA ARG A 578 31.49 10.82 -36.04
C ARG A 578 30.70 10.99 -37.36
N GLY A 579 31.44 11.14 -38.45
CA GLY A 579 30.89 11.27 -39.81
C GLY A 579 30.59 12.72 -40.25
N ALA A 580 29.96 12.86 -41.43
CA ALA A 580 29.63 14.17 -41.99
C ALA A 580 28.52 14.91 -41.24
N ASN A 581 27.70 14.19 -40.45
CA ASN A 581 26.57 14.71 -39.69
C ASN A 581 26.74 14.40 -38.20
N LEU A 582 27.80 14.96 -37.59
CA LEU A 582 28.21 14.70 -36.20
C LEU A 582 27.08 14.91 -35.19
N GLU A 583 26.22 15.90 -35.45
CA GLU A 583 25.09 16.24 -34.58
C GLU A 583 24.06 15.12 -34.58
N ARG A 584 23.60 14.71 -35.77
CA ARG A 584 22.59 13.65 -35.93
C ARG A 584 23.04 12.32 -35.37
N SER A 585 24.30 11.94 -35.61
CA SER A 585 24.83 10.69 -35.08
C SER A 585 24.92 10.73 -33.55
N ALA A 586 25.29 11.87 -32.95
CA ALA A 586 25.27 12.03 -31.49
C ALA A 586 23.85 11.95 -30.90
N VAL A 587 22.84 12.55 -31.54
CA VAL A 587 21.44 12.43 -31.11
C VAL A 587 21.01 10.98 -31.15
N VAL A 588 21.07 10.33 -32.31
CA VAL A 588 20.60 8.95 -32.47
C VAL A 588 21.31 8.01 -31.49
N ALA A 589 22.62 8.18 -31.31
CA ALA A 589 23.40 7.41 -30.35
C ALA A 589 22.97 7.65 -28.90
N SER A 590 22.81 8.90 -28.48
CA SER A 590 22.39 9.22 -27.11
C SER A 590 21.00 8.67 -26.80
N GLY A 591 20.03 8.85 -27.71
CA GLY A 591 18.67 8.31 -27.57
C GLY A 591 18.65 6.79 -27.52
N THR A 592 19.41 6.13 -28.41
CA THR A 592 19.55 4.66 -28.43
C THR A 592 20.10 4.15 -27.10
N ILE A 593 21.19 4.76 -26.60
CA ILE A 593 21.86 4.34 -25.37
C ILE A 593 21.00 4.60 -24.14
N LYS A 594 20.30 5.74 -24.07
CA LYS A 594 19.33 6.05 -23.01
C LYS A 594 18.19 5.05 -22.98
N ASN A 595 17.57 4.76 -24.12
CA ASN A 595 16.47 3.81 -24.22
C ASN A 595 16.92 2.40 -23.82
N LEU A 596 18.12 2.00 -24.23
CA LEU A 596 18.68 0.71 -23.89
C LEU A 596 18.99 0.61 -22.39
N ALA A 597 19.58 1.66 -21.79
CA ALA A 597 19.82 1.73 -20.35
C ALA A 597 18.52 1.63 -19.54
N ILE A 598 17.44 2.31 -19.97
CA ILE A 598 16.10 2.19 -19.36
C ILE A 598 15.64 0.74 -19.32
N VAL A 599 15.73 0.01 -20.44
CA VAL A 599 15.24 -1.38 -20.51
C VAL A 599 16.12 -2.33 -19.71
N VAL A 600 17.45 -2.19 -19.80
CA VAL A 600 18.43 -2.98 -19.04
C VAL A 600 18.22 -2.80 -17.53
N SER A 601 18.13 -1.55 -17.05
CA SER A 601 17.91 -1.27 -15.63
C SER A 601 16.56 -1.74 -15.15
N THR A 602 15.51 -1.64 -15.97
CA THR A 602 14.19 -2.18 -15.59
C THR A 602 14.25 -3.70 -15.43
N ALA A 603 14.92 -4.41 -16.33
CA ALA A 603 15.10 -5.85 -16.21
C ALA A 603 15.90 -6.20 -14.93
N GLY A 604 16.91 -5.41 -14.59
CA GLY A 604 17.65 -5.52 -13.33
C GLY A 604 16.78 -5.31 -12.09
N VAL A 605 15.91 -4.29 -12.08
CA VAL A 605 14.94 -4.05 -10.99
C VAL A 605 13.99 -5.24 -10.84
N LEU A 606 13.46 -5.77 -11.94
CA LEU A 606 12.58 -6.95 -11.89
C LEU A 606 13.29 -8.18 -11.31
N GLY A 607 14.55 -8.40 -11.69
CA GLY A 607 15.36 -9.49 -11.13
C GLY A 607 15.66 -9.29 -9.63
N ALA A 608 16.02 -8.07 -9.21
CA ALA A 608 16.30 -7.75 -7.81
C ALA A 608 15.05 -7.84 -6.93
N ALA A 609 13.91 -7.29 -7.40
CA ALA A 609 12.63 -7.38 -6.70
C ALA A 609 12.21 -8.83 -6.49
N SER A 610 12.31 -9.66 -7.53
CA SER A 610 11.94 -11.08 -7.47
C SER A 610 12.86 -11.87 -6.53
N THR A 611 14.16 -11.57 -6.53
CA THR A 611 15.13 -12.22 -5.63
C THR A 611 14.85 -11.86 -4.17
N ALA A 612 14.60 -10.58 -3.89
CA ALA A 612 14.25 -10.09 -2.55
C ALA A 612 12.89 -10.64 -2.06
N ALA A 613 11.93 -10.76 -2.98
CA ALA A 613 10.63 -11.37 -2.71
C ALA A 613 10.81 -12.83 -2.25
N VAL A 614 11.53 -13.66 -3.01
CA VAL A 614 11.79 -15.07 -2.68
C VAL A 614 12.56 -15.23 -1.37
N SER A 615 13.58 -14.39 -1.11
CA SER A 615 14.38 -14.50 0.12
C SER A 615 13.65 -14.03 1.37
N SER A 616 12.65 -13.15 1.26
CA SER A 616 11.92 -12.60 2.40
C SER A 616 10.88 -13.55 3.02
N GLY A 617 10.49 -14.62 2.32
CA GLY A 617 9.50 -15.60 2.82
C GLY A 617 8.10 -15.03 3.13
N SER A 618 7.81 -13.76 2.80
CA SER A 618 6.59 -13.04 3.20
C SER A 618 5.68 -12.74 2.00
N PRO A 619 4.57 -13.47 1.81
CA PRO A 619 3.63 -13.27 0.69
C PRO A 619 3.14 -11.81 0.50
N ALA A 620 3.04 -11.03 1.58
CA ALA A 620 2.58 -9.63 1.52
C ALA A 620 3.63 -8.67 0.91
N MET A 621 4.90 -8.85 1.22
CA MET A 621 6.01 -8.08 0.60
C MET A 621 6.25 -8.50 -0.85
N ILE A 622 5.93 -9.75 -1.16
CA ILE A 622 6.10 -10.40 -2.47
C ILE A 622 5.10 -9.84 -3.50
N VAL A 623 3.82 -9.68 -3.14
CA VAL A 623 2.81 -9.06 -4.01
C VAL A 623 3.03 -7.55 -4.13
N GLY A 624 3.37 -6.87 -3.05
CA GLY A 624 3.62 -5.42 -3.05
C GLY A 624 4.83 -5.01 -3.90
N SER A 625 5.95 -5.72 -3.83
CA SER A 625 7.18 -5.35 -4.54
C SER A 625 7.14 -5.68 -6.03
N ALA A 626 6.63 -6.86 -6.42
CA ALA A 626 6.59 -7.27 -7.83
C ALA A 626 5.51 -6.52 -8.64
N VAL A 627 4.31 -6.34 -8.07
CA VAL A 627 3.25 -5.56 -8.73
C VAL A 627 3.65 -4.09 -8.83
N SER A 628 4.27 -3.52 -7.79
CA SER A 628 4.75 -2.13 -7.85
C SER A 628 5.85 -1.96 -8.91
N ALA A 629 6.82 -2.89 -9.00
CA ALA A 629 7.87 -2.81 -10.02
C ALA A 629 7.28 -2.85 -11.46
N LEU A 630 6.19 -3.59 -11.66
CA LEU A 630 5.45 -3.66 -12.93
C LEU A 630 4.50 -2.46 -13.15
N VAL A 631 4.07 -1.75 -12.11
CA VAL A 631 3.15 -0.61 -12.26
C VAL A 631 3.90 0.71 -12.46
N PHE A 632 5.18 0.83 -12.08
CA PHE A 632 5.91 2.10 -12.15
C PHE A 632 6.80 2.30 -13.39
N GLY A 633 6.98 1.28 -14.23
CA GLY A 633 7.63 1.41 -15.55
C GLY A 633 6.70 1.97 -16.62
N GLU A 634 6.36 3.26 -16.57
CA GLU A 634 5.38 3.89 -17.49
C GLU A 634 5.80 3.81 -18.98
N GLY A 635 7.11 3.74 -19.25
CA GLY A 635 7.66 3.49 -20.59
C GLY A 635 7.44 2.08 -21.13
N LEU A 636 7.34 1.07 -20.26
CA LEU A 636 7.14 -0.31 -20.67
C LEU A 636 5.66 -0.70 -20.73
N LYS A 637 4.76 0.00 -20.00
CA LYS A 637 3.30 -0.25 -20.03
C LYS A 637 2.69 -0.36 -21.43
N LYS A 638 3.29 0.31 -22.42
CA LYS A 638 2.82 0.33 -23.82
C LYS A 638 3.39 -0.79 -24.69
N SER A 639 4.42 -1.52 -24.26
CA SER A 639 4.97 -2.61 -25.06
C SER A 639 4.04 -3.82 -24.96
N LYS A 640 3.77 -4.48 -26.10
CA LYS A 640 2.89 -5.66 -26.13
C LYS A 640 3.46 -6.77 -25.28
N ALA A 641 4.79 -6.93 -25.26
CA ALA A 641 5.48 -7.91 -24.43
C ALA A 641 5.30 -7.64 -22.93
N PHE A 642 5.33 -6.37 -22.51
CA PHE A 642 5.10 -5.99 -21.12
C PHE A 642 3.63 -6.11 -20.72
N THR A 643 2.69 -5.69 -21.57
CA THR A 643 1.27 -5.91 -21.31
C THR A 643 0.95 -7.41 -21.30
N ALA A 644 1.59 -8.23 -22.14
CA ALA A 644 1.47 -9.68 -22.11
C ALA A 644 2.08 -10.29 -20.83
N LEU A 645 3.24 -9.81 -20.39
CA LEU A 645 3.89 -10.25 -19.16
C LEU A 645 3.08 -9.82 -17.92
N ALA A 646 2.70 -8.55 -17.83
CA ALA A 646 1.87 -8.01 -16.77
C ALA A 646 0.49 -8.67 -16.75
N SER A 647 -0.16 -8.90 -17.90
CA SER A 647 -1.44 -9.61 -17.95
C SER A 647 -1.30 -11.10 -17.64
N GLN A 648 -0.19 -11.77 -17.97
CA GLN A 648 0.07 -13.14 -17.51
C GLN A 648 0.27 -13.21 -16.00
N ILE A 649 0.95 -12.22 -15.41
CA ILE A 649 1.18 -12.12 -13.97
C ILE A 649 -0.13 -11.78 -13.26
N THR A 650 -0.86 -10.76 -13.71
CA THR A 650 -2.19 -10.40 -13.20
C THR A 650 -3.18 -11.54 -13.36
N LYS A 651 -3.24 -12.20 -14.53
CA LYS A 651 -4.11 -13.36 -14.76
C LYS A 651 -3.74 -14.54 -13.86
N ARG A 652 -2.45 -14.83 -13.65
CA ARG A 652 -2.01 -15.89 -12.73
C ARG A 652 -2.18 -15.52 -11.26
N LEU A 653 -2.12 -14.24 -10.90
CA LEU A 653 -2.45 -13.72 -9.57
C LEU A 653 -3.96 -13.78 -9.31
N ASP A 654 -4.78 -13.42 -10.30
CA ASP A 654 -6.25 -13.46 -10.24
C ASP A 654 -6.79 -14.90 -10.22
N GLU A 655 -6.10 -15.83 -10.90
CA GLU A 655 -6.46 -17.25 -10.95
C GLU A 655 -5.95 -18.06 -9.73
N ALA A 656 -5.14 -17.49 -8.83
CA ALA A 656 -4.46 -18.23 -7.78
C ALA A 656 -4.56 -17.67 -6.37
N VAL A 657 -4.96 -18.54 -5.44
CA VAL A 657 -4.79 -18.33 -4.00
C VAL A 657 -3.48 -19.01 -3.57
N ASP A 658 -2.49 -18.16 -3.26
CA ASP A 658 -1.21 -18.37 -2.56
C ASP A 658 -0.10 -19.23 -3.19
N ALA A 659 -0.28 -20.52 -3.50
CA ALA A 659 0.85 -21.39 -3.86
C ALA A 659 1.46 -21.07 -5.26
N SER A 660 0.63 -20.78 -6.25
CA SER A 660 1.12 -20.56 -7.63
C SER A 660 1.66 -19.16 -7.89
N ALA A 661 1.36 -18.18 -7.02
CA ALA A 661 1.91 -16.83 -7.11
C ALA A 661 3.41 -16.81 -6.73
N LEU A 662 3.80 -17.57 -5.70
CA LEU A 662 5.20 -17.78 -5.34
C LEU A 662 5.97 -18.50 -6.46
N ASP A 663 5.38 -19.53 -7.07
CA ASP A 663 5.99 -20.23 -8.21
C ASP A 663 6.12 -19.32 -9.44
N ALA A 664 5.12 -18.47 -9.69
CA ALA A 664 5.17 -17.48 -10.76
C ALA A 664 6.28 -16.44 -10.53
N LEU A 665 6.45 -15.97 -9.29
CA LEU A 665 7.49 -14.99 -8.94
C LEU A 665 8.88 -15.60 -8.86
N LYS A 666 9.00 -16.85 -8.42
CA LYS A 666 10.23 -17.62 -8.52
C LYS A 666 10.63 -17.82 -9.99
N GLY A 667 9.68 -18.18 -10.85
CA GLY A 667 9.90 -18.27 -12.29
C GLY A 667 10.29 -16.92 -12.91
N LEU A 668 9.73 -15.82 -12.42
CA LEU A 668 10.10 -14.47 -12.86
C LEU A 668 11.52 -14.10 -12.40
N GLY A 669 11.86 -14.40 -11.14
CA GLY A 669 13.20 -14.21 -10.60
C GLY A 669 14.24 -15.04 -11.33
N GLU A 670 13.95 -16.31 -11.65
CA GLU A 670 14.83 -17.17 -12.45
C GLU A 670 14.99 -16.63 -13.88
N ARG A 671 13.90 -16.15 -14.50
CA ARG A 671 13.92 -15.56 -15.84
C ARG A 671 14.73 -14.26 -15.92
N PHE A 672 14.65 -13.41 -14.89
CA PHE A 672 15.35 -12.11 -14.84
C PHE A 672 16.71 -12.15 -14.12
N ARG A 673 17.11 -13.31 -13.61
CA ARG A 673 18.41 -13.50 -12.93
C ARG A 673 19.61 -13.17 -13.83
N PRO A 674 19.62 -13.53 -15.13
CA PRO A 674 20.72 -13.13 -16.00
C PRO A 674 20.86 -11.61 -16.08
N GLN A 675 19.75 -10.88 -16.19
CA GLN A 675 19.71 -9.42 -16.31
C GLN A 675 20.12 -8.74 -15.02
N LEU A 676 19.71 -9.25 -13.86
CA LEU A 676 20.21 -8.77 -12.57
C LEU A 676 21.73 -8.95 -12.46
N THR A 677 22.23 -10.16 -12.73
CA THR A 677 23.67 -10.47 -12.68
C THR A 677 24.45 -9.58 -13.65
N PHE A 678 23.92 -9.38 -14.86
CA PHE A 678 24.52 -8.51 -15.85
C PHE A 678 24.59 -7.06 -15.36
N VAL A 679 23.47 -6.47 -14.90
CA VAL A 679 23.42 -5.09 -14.41
C VAL A 679 24.39 -4.85 -13.26
N LEU A 680 24.47 -5.79 -12.31
CA LEU A 680 25.45 -5.73 -11.22
C LEU A 680 26.89 -5.85 -11.73
N GLY A 681 27.13 -6.69 -12.75
CA GLY A 681 28.44 -6.86 -13.37
C GLY A 681 28.92 -5.63 -14.16
N ILE A 682 28.00 -4.84 -14.70
CA ILE A 682 28.29 -3.60 -15.46
C ILE A 682 27.96 -2.32 -14.67
N GLU A 683 27.76 -2.43 -13.36
CA GLU A 683 27.42 -1.29 -12.49
C GLU A 683 28.39 -0.10 -12.67
N PRO A 684 29.73 -0.29 -12.73
CA PRO A 684 30.66 0.83 -12.94
C PRO A 684 30.43 1.57 -14.26
N GLN A 685 30.13 0.83 -15.35
CA GLN A 685 29.85 1.40 -16.67
C GLN A 685 28.54 2.19 -16.66
N LEU A 686 27.49 1.66 -16.02
CA LEU A 686 26.21 2.34 -15.90
C LEU A 686 26.31 3.60 -15.01
N ARG A 687 27.09 3.57 -13.92
CA ARG A 687 27.36 4.76 -13.09
C ARG A 687 28.18 5.81 -13.85
N ARG A 688 29.18 5.39 -14.62
CA ARG A 688 29.94 6.29 -15.50
C ARG A 688 29.04 6.91 -16.56
N LEU A 689 28.12 6.15 -17.14
CA LEU A 689 27.14 6.68 -18.08
C LEU A 689 26.20 7.70 -17.40
N ALA A 690 25.73 7.39 -16.17
CA ALA A 690 24.86 8.25 -15.39
C ALA A 690 25.52 9.59 -14.97
N SER A 691 26.81 9.57 -14.62
CA SER A 691 27.52 10.77 -14.17
C SER A 691 27.75 11.80 -15.26
N GLN A 692 27.63 11.39 -16.53
CA GLN A 692 27.90 12.23 -17.70
C GLN A 692 26.66 12.96 -18.20
N HIS A 693 25.48 12.68 -17.63
CA HIS A 693 24.21 13.22 -18.11
C HIS A 693 23.19 13.38 -17.00
N GLU A 694 22.70 14.60 -16.78
CA GLU A 694 21.69 14.91 -15.75
C GLU A 694 20.41 14.07 -15.94
N GLU A 695 19.94 13.92 -17.19
CA GLU A 695 18.80 13.05 -17.49
C GLU A 695 19.00 11.56 -17.19
N LEU A 696 20.22 11.11 -16.88
CA LEU A 696 20.53 9.74 -16.47
C LEU A 696 20.79 9.64 -14.96
N GLU A 697 20.59 10.70 -14.17
CA GLU A 697 20.78 10.66 -12.71
C GLU A 697 19.88 9.61 -12.03
N TRP A 698 18.69 9.34 -12.58
CA TRP A 698 17.78 8.28 -12.13
C TRP A 698 18.45 6.89 -12.15
N LEU A 699 19.44 6.67 -13.03
CA LEU A 699 20.17 5.41 -13.14
C LEU A 699 20.99 5.14 -11.88
N ASN A 700 21.62 6.16 -11.29
CA ASN A 700 22.36 6.00 -10.01
C ASN A 700 21.43 5.53 -8.89
N LYS A 701 20.27 6.18 -8.74
CA LYS A 701 19.24 5.81 -7.73
C LYS A 701 18.73 4.39 -7.97
N THR A 702 18.61 3.99 -9.24
CA THR A 702 18.17 2.65 -9.63
C THR A 702 19.22 1.59 -9.31
N LEU A 703 20.49 1.86 -9.62
CA LEU A 703 21.60 0.97 -9.30
C LEU A 703 21.79 0.81 -7.80
N ASP A 704 21.73 1.90 -7.04
CA ASP A 704 21.79 1.85 -5.57
C ASP A 704 20.69 0.91 -5.04
N TRP A 705 19.46 1.06 -5.54
CA TRP A 705 18.35 0.20 -5.15
C TRP A 705 18.59 -1.28 -5.51
N ILE A 706 19.06 -1.56 -6.73
CA ILE A 706 19.37 -2.91 -7.20
C ILE A 706 20.49 -3.53 -6.34
N SER A 707 21.59 -2.83 -6.10
CA SER A 707 22.75 -3.37 -5.38
C SER A 707 22.43 -3.67 -3.90
N HIS A 708 21.58 -2.85 -3.26
CA HIS A 708 21.10 -3.11 -1.89
C HIS A 708 20.17 -4.32 -1.77
N ARG A 709 19.53 -4.78 -2.86
CA ARG A 709 18.50 -5.83 -2.85
C ARG A 709 18.92 -7.12 -3.56
N GLY A 710 19.82 -7.02 -4.53
CA GLY A 710 20.23 -8.10 -5.42
C GLY A 710 21.40 -8.95 -4.90
N THR A 711 22.13 -8.49 -3.89
CA THR A 711 23.18 -9.29 -3.24
C THR A 711 22.56 -10.22 -2.20
N PRO A 712 22.62 -11.56 -2.37
CA PRO A 712 22.26 -12.47 -1.31
C PRO A 712 23.25 -12.27 -0.17
N ARG A 713 22.78 -11.86 1.02
CA ARG A 713 23.63 -11.88 2.22
C ARG A 713 23.87 -13.35 2.56
N PHE A 714 25.09 -13.83 2.32
CA PHE A 714 25.52 -15.20 2.61
C PHE A 714 26.23 -15.33 3.97
N ASP A 715 26.17 -14.31 4.82
CA ASP A 715 26.76 -14.32 6.17
C ASP A 715 25.65 -14.13 7.22
N GLU A 716 25.06 -15.25 7.67
CA GLU A 716 24.61 -15.55 9.05
C GLU A 716 23.96 -16.94 9.12
#